data_AF-A0A8D2BAH5-F1
#
_entry.id   AF-A0A8D2BAH5-F1
#
_cell.length_a   1.000
_cell.length_b   1.000
_cell.length_c   1.000
_cell.angle_alpha   90.00
_cell.angle_beta   90.00
_cell.angle_gamma   90.00
#
_symmetry.space_group_name_H-M   'P 1'
#
loop_
_entity.id
_entity.type
_entity.pdbx_description
1 polymer ?
#
loop_
_entity_poly.entity_id
_entity_poly.type
_entity_poly.pdbx_seq_one_letter_code
_entity_poly.pdbx_strand_id
1 'polypeptide(L)'
;MRTYHCLPLFIWTYILHTVDTIPLQEKSSSYSPSQRIVSLTKDDGKTLRRTKRGWMWNQFFLLEEYTGTDTQYVGKLHTDQDKGDGNLKYILTGDGAGSLFVIDENTGDIHAAKKLDREEKSLYILRAKAIDRKTGRQVEPESEFIIKIHDINDNEPKFTKDLYTASVPEMSGVGTSVIQVTATDADDANYGNSAKVVYSILQGQPYFSVDPESGIIKTALPDMSRENREQYQVVIQAKDMGGQMGGLSGTTTVNITLTDVNNNPPRFPQSTYQFSSPESAPLGTHLGRIKANDPDMGENAEMQYSIAEGDGADMFDVITDKDTQEGIITVKQNLDFEKKMLYTLRVDASNTHPDPRFLHLGPFKDTAVIKISVEDTDEPPVFSRHSYLIEVDEDVKEGSIIGQVTAYDPDAMNNLIKYSVDRNTDMDRIFSIHSENGSIFTLKPLDRESSPWHNITVTATEINNPKQSSHIPVFIRILDINDHAPEFAMYYETFVCENAKPGQLIQTVSVMDKDDPPRGHKFFFEPVPEFPLNPNFTIVDNKDNTAGIMTRKDGYSRNKMSTYLLPILIFDNDYPIQSSTGTLTIRVCACDNQGNMQSCNAEALVLSAGLSTGAVIAILLCVLILLILVVLFAALKRQRKKEPLIISKDDVRDNIVTYNDEGGGEEDTQAFDIGTLRNPEAREDSKLRRDVMPETIFQIRRTVPLWENIDVQDFIHRRLKENDSDPSAPPYDSLATYAYEGNDSIADSLSSLESLTADCNQDYDYLSDWGPRFKKLADMYGGDDSDRD
;
A
#
# COMPACT_ATOMS: atom_id res chain seq x y z
N MET A 1 -41.79 7.13 9.33
CA MET A 1 -41.87 8.54 8.85
C MET A 1 -41.38 8.52 7.40
N ARG A 2 -42.09 9.06 6.40
CA ARG A 2 -42.33 10.51 6.11
C ARG A 2 -40.99 11.27 5.98
N THR A 3 -40.50 11.67 4.79
CA THR A 3 -41.01 12.71 3.83
C THR A 3 -40.96 14.12 4.43
N TYR A 4 -40.53 15.20 3.74
CA TYR A 4 -40.97 15.75 2.43
C TYR A 4 -39.82 16.51 1.69
N HIS A 5 -39.73 16.53 0.33
CA HIS A 5 -40.15 17.58 -0.66
C HIS A 5 -39.54 19.00 -0.48
N CYS A 6 -39.43 19.92 -1.47
CA CYS A 6 -40.06 20.13 -2.81
C CYS A 6 -38.99 20.44 -3.91
N LEU A 7 -39.20 20.54 -5.24
CA LEU A 7 -40.29 21.06 -6.14
C LEU A 7 -40.50 22.60 -6.07
N PRO A 8 -40.64 23.33 -7.19
CA PRO A 8 -41.77 23.32 -8.16
C PRO A 8 -41.33 22.99 -9.64
N LEU A 9 -42.17 22.65 -10.65
CA LEU A 9 -43.50 23.11 -11.16
C LEU A 9 -43.47 24.43 -11.96
N PHE A 10 -44.36 24.73 -12.94
CA PHE A 10 -45.58 24.05 -13.46
C PHE A 10 -45.40 23.70 -14.98
N ILE A 11 -46.31 23.71 -15.98
CA ILE A 11 -47.77 24.01 -16.24
C ILE A 11 -48.09 23.35 -17.63
N TRP A 12 -49.29 22.93 -18.11
CA TRP A 12 -50.70 22.82 -17.64
C TRP A 12 -51.55 21.95 -18.61
N THR A 13 -52.75 21.49 -18.20
CA THR A 13 -54.01 21.21 -18.99
C THR A 13 -54.03 20.34 -20.28
N TYR A 14 -55.08 19.55 -20.64
CA TYR A 14 -56.36 19.12 -20.02
C TYR A 14 -56.89 17.86 -20.78
N ILE A 15 -57.27 16.76 -20.12
CA ILE A 15 -58.64 16.35 -19.64
C ILE A 15 -59.45 15.44 -20.61
N LEU A 16 -59.64 14.17 -20.16
CA LEU A 16 -60.75 13.19 -20.34
C LEU A 16 -61.33 12.89 -21.76
N HIS A 17 -62.03 11.78 -22.04
CA HIS A 17 -62.64 10.72 -21.19
C HIS A 17 -62.45 9.31 -21.84
N THR A 18 -62.96 8.25 -21.20
CA THR A 18 -62.72 6.82 -21.54
C THR A 18 -64.01 5.97 -21.60
N VAL A 19 -63.88 4.72 -22.13
CA VAL A 19 -64.72 3.50 -21.93
C VAL A 19 -65.79 3.12 -23.00
N ASP A 20 -65.47 2.00 -23.69
CA ASP A 20 -66.26 0.82 -24.16
C ASP A 20 -67.30 0.74 -25.33
N THR A 21 -67.06 -0.33 -26.12
CA THR A 21 -67.95 -1.32 -26.80
C THR A 21 -68.83 -1.03 -28.05
N ILE A 22 -68.48 -1.74 -29.16
CA ILE A 22 -69.29 -2.69 -30.01
C ILE A 22 -70.67 -2.19 -30.59
N PRO A 23 -71.10 -2.51 -31.86
CA PRO A 23 -70.58 -3.40 -32.92
C PRO A 23 -70.42 -2.71 -34.31
N LEU A 24 -70.44 -3.48 -35.41
CA LEU A 24 -70.32 -3.01 -36.81
C LEU A 24 -71.38 -3.68 -37.72
N GLN A 25 -72.23 -2.92 -38.44
CA GLN A 25 -73.05 -3.48 -39.56
C GLN A 25 -73.60 -2.43 -40.58
N GLU A 26 -73.69 -2.87 -41.84
CA GLU A 26 -74.55 -2.44 -42.98
C GLU A 26 -74.46 -1.05 -43.69
N LYS A 27 -73.86 -1.11 -44.90
CA LYS A 27 -74.45 -0.88 -46.25
C LYS A 27 -74.59 0.51 -46.92
N SER A 28 -74.24 0.47 -48.23
CA SER A 28 -74.75 1.24 -49.39
C SER A 28 -74.35 2.73 -49.46
N SER A 29 -74.14 3.40 -50.60
CA SER A 29 -73.95 3.15 -52.05
C SER A 29 -73.84 4.56 -52.69
N SER A 30 -73.17 4.84 -53.81
CA SER A 30 -73.77 4.71 -55.16
C SER A 30 -72.92 5.36 -56.28
N TYR A 31 -72.95 4.76 -57.48
CA TYR A 31 -72.82 5.30 -58.85
C TYR A 31 -71.70 6.26 -59.36
N SER A 32 -70.95 5.75 -60.36
CA SER A 32 -70.65 6.33 -61.71
C SER A 32 -69.77 7.59 -61.89
N PRO A 33 -68.83 7.51 -62.86
CA PRO A 33 -68.88 8.46 -64.00
C PRO A 33 -68.74 7.79 -65.39
N SER A 34 -68.81 8.60 -66.46
CA SER A 34 -69.00 8.18 -67.87
C SER A 34 -67.82 8.47 -68.82
N GLN A 35 -67.67 7.64 -69.87
CA GLN A 35 -66.73 7.87 -70.97
C GLN A 35 -67.11 9.06 -71.89
N ARG A 36 -66.10 9.66 -72.54
CA ARG A 36 -66.24 10.25 -73.89
C ARG A 36 -64.96 10.02 -74.71
N ILE A 37 -65.14 9.74 -76.00
CA ILE A 37 -64.07 9.46 -76.98
C ILE A 37 -64.06 10.58 -78.01
N VAL A 38 -62.86 10.96 -78.47
CA VAL A 38 -62.63 11.66 -79.76
C VAL A 38 -61.50 10.90 -80.48
N SER A 39 -61.47 10.94 -81.82
CA SER A 39 -60.86 9.91 -82.67
C SER A 39 -59.99 10.46 -83.80
N LEU A 40 -59.40 9.52 -84.58
CA LEU A 40 -58.64 9.64 -85.86
C LEU A 40 -57.09 9.66 -85.69
N THR A 41 -56.28 9.08 -86.59
CA THR A 41 -56.51 8.52 -87.95
C THR A 41 -55.86 7.14 -88.17
N LYS A 42 -56.06 6.52 -89.35
CA LYS A 42 -55.45 5.24 -89.77
C LYS A 42 -54.02 5.40 -90.32
N ASP A 43 -53.18 4.39 -90.06
CA ASP A 43 -52.32 3.60 -90.99
C ASP A 43 -51.21 2.92 -90.16
N ASP A 44 -50.64 1.75 -90.47
CA ASP A 44 -50.77 0.85 -91.63
C ASP A 44 -50.75 -0.62 -91.15
N GLY A 45 -51.09 -1.59 -92.01
CA GLY A 45 -51.41 -2.99 -91.68
C GLY A 45 -50.24 -3.90 -91.28
N LYS A 46 -49.46 -3.57 -90.23
CA LYS A 46 -48.48 -4.49 -89.62
C LYS A 46 -49.04 -5.22 -88.40
N THR A 47 -49.20 -6.54 -88.52
CA THR A 47 -49.34 -7.42 -87.35
C THR A 47 -48.03 -7.42 -86.54
N LEU A 48 -48.09 -6.96 -85.29
CA LEU A 48 -46.97 -7.01 -84.35
C LEU A 48 -46.75 -8.46 -83.89
N ARG A 49 -45.91 -9.20 -84.62
CA ARG A 49 -45.42 -10.52 -84.17
C ARG A 49 -44.32 -10.33 -83.12
N ARG A 50 -44.53 -10.84 -81.91
CA ARG A 50 -43.50 -11.04 -80.85
C ARG A 50 -42.39 -11.94 -81.41
N THR A 51 -41.23 -11.38 -81.76
CA THR A 51 -40.03 -12.18 -82.02
C THR A 51 -39.43 -12.63 -80.69
N LYS A 52 -39.20 -13.93 -80.54
CA LYS A 52 -38.70 -14.54 -79.31
C LYS A 52 -37.19 -14.32 -79.23
N ARG A 53 -36.76 -13.25 -78.55
CA ARG A 53 -35.34 -12.98 -78.27
C ARG A 53 -34.70 -14.16 -77.53
N GLY A 54 -33.42 -14.42 -77.81
CA GLY A 54 -32.64 -15.46 -77.14
C GLY A 54 -32.37 -15.17 -75.66
N TRP A 55 -31.85 -16.17 -74.94
CA TRP A 55 -31.43 -16.02 -73.55
C TRP A 55 -30.30 -14.98 -73.41
N MET A 56 -30.54 -13.91 -72.66
CA MET A 56 -29.53 -12.92 -72.33
C MET A 56 -28.87 -13.30 -71.01
N TRP A 57 -27.59 -13.68 -71.06
CA TRP A 57 -26.77 -13.89 -69.87
C TRP A 57 -26.06 -12.57 -69.52
N ASN A 58 -26.40 -11.98 -68.37
CA ASN A 58 -25.78 -10.75 -67.86
C ASN A 58 -24.68 -11.02 -66.82
N GLN A 59 -24.47 -12.28 -66.45
CA GLN A 59 -23.39 -12.73 -65.57
C GLN A 59 -22.75 -13.99 -66.16
N PHE A 60 -21.42 -13.98 -66.24
CA PHE A 60 -20.58 -15.13 -66.57
C PHE A 60 -19.69 -15.45 -65.37
N PHE A 61 -19.25 -16.70 -65.28
CA PHE A 61 -18.45 -17.22 -64.18
C PHE A 61 -17.21 -17.92 -64.74
N LEU A 62 -16.04 -17.61 -64.19
CA LEU A 62 -14.76 -18.22 -64.56
C LEU A 62 -14.07 -18.74 -63.30
N LEU A 63 -13.46 -19.92 -63.38
CA LEU A 63 -12.52 -20.37 -62.34
C LEU A 63 -11.20 -19.63 -62.50
N GLU A 64 -10.61 -19.20 -61.40
CA GLU A 64 -9.27 -18.60 -61.40
C GLU A 64 -8.15 -19.62 -61.65
N GLU A 65 -6.92 -19.09 -61.73
CA GLU A 65 -5.66 -19.82 -61.91
C GLU A 65 -5.66 -20.95 -62.97
N TYR A 66 -6.56 -20.86 -63.94
CA TYR A 66 -6.86 -21.92 -64.90
C TYR A 66 -5.60 -22.51 -65.55
N THR A 67 -5.49 -23.84 -65.47
CA THR A 67 -4.28 -24.61 -65.79
C THR A 67 -4.23 -25.17 -67.22
N GLY A 68 -5.20 -24.84 -68.05
CA GLY A 68 -5.22 -25.22 -69.48
C GLY A 68 -4.17 -24.46 -70.30
N THR A 69 -3.77 -25.04 -71.43
CA THR A 69 -2.84 -24.40 -72.40
C THR A 69 -3.48 -23.33 -73.25
N ASP A 70 -4.81 -23.35 -73.34
CA ASP A 70 -5.61 -22.57 -74.28
C ASP A 70 -6.38 -21.47 -73.55
N THR A 71 -6.72 -20.39 -74.25
CA THR A 71 -7.43 -19.25 -73.68
C THR A 71 -8.82 -19.66 -73.14
N GLN A 72 -9.09 -19.41 -71.86
CA GLN A 72 -10.28 -19.89 -71.17
C GLN A 72 -11.55 -19.28 -71.78
N TYR A 73 -12.46 -20.10 -72.30
CA TYR A 73 -13.70 -19.63 -72.93
C TYR A 73 -14.67 -19.08 -71.89
N VAL A 74 -15.15 -17.85 -72.08
CA VAL A 74 -16.07 -17.15 -71.17
C VAL A 74 -17.52 -17.34 -71.60
N GLY A 75 -17.78 -17.29 -72.91
CA GLY A 75 -19.11 -17.30 -73.48
C GLY A 75 -19.16 -16.61 -74.83
N LYS A 76 -20.39 -16.41 -75.35
CA LYS A 76 -20.63 -15.84 -76.68
C LYS A 76 -21.64 -14.71 -76.62
N LEU A 77 -21.36 -13.63 -77.33
CA LEU A 77 -22.32 -12.58 -77.64
C LEU A 77 -22.86 -12.77 -79.06
N HIS A 78 -24.16 -12.57 -79.22
CA HIS A 78 -24.85 -12.75 -80.50
C HIS A 78 -26.10 -11.86 -80.54
N THR A 79 -26.38 -11.25 -81.70
CA THR A 79 -27.62 -10.52 -81.99
C THR A 79 -28.44 -11.29 -83.03
N ASP A 80 -29.76 -11.26 -82.91
CA ASP A 80 -30.69 -11.82 -83.91
C ASP A 80 -30.68 -11.07 -85.26
N GLN A 81 -29.95 -9.96 -85.34
CA GLN A 81 -29.65 -9.27 -86.60
C GLN A 81 -28.41 -9.85 -87.32
N ASP A 82 -27.60 -10.68 -86.65
CA ASP A 82 -26.46 -11.39 -87.25
C ASP A 82 -26.92 -12.61 -88.05
N LYS A 83 -26.50 -12.68 -89.32
CA LYS A 83 -26.87 -13.77 -90.24
C LYS A 83 -25.73 -14.76 -90.45
N GLY A 84 -24.63 -14.64 -89.70
CA GLY A 84 -23.41 -15.42 -89.91
C GLY A 84 -22.68 -15.08 -91.21
N ASP A 85 -22.95 -13.92 -91.79
CA ASP A 85 -22.43 -13.48 -93.10
C ASP A 85 -21.23 -12.50 -92.98
N GLY A 86 -20.75 -12.26 -91.76
CA GLY A 86 -19.59 -11.41 -91.47
C GLY A 86 -19.82 -9.90 -91.69
N ASN A 87 -21.07 -9.46 -91.89
CA ASN A 87 -21.40 -8.03 -92.03
C ASN A 87 -21.43 -7.28 -90.69
N LEU A 88 -21.62 -7.98 -89.57
CA LEU A 88 -21.53 -7.37 -88.24
C LEU A 88 -20.13 -7.54 -87.65
N LYS A 89 -19.79 -6.62 -86.74
CA LYS A 89 -18.60 -6.65 -85.91
C LYS A 89 -18.99 -6.50 -84.44
N TYR A 90 -18.61 -7.46 -83.62
CA TYR A 90 -18.73 -7.39 -82.16
C TYR A 90 -17.54 -6.59 -81.58
N ILE A 91 -17.81 -5.73 -80.60
CA ILE A 91 -16.80 -4.93 -79.90
C ILE A 91 -17.04 -5.04 -78.40
N LEU A 92 -15.98 -5.40 -77.66
CA LEU A 92 -15.94 -5.45 -76.20
C LEU A 92 -15.21 -4.21 -75.65
N THR A 93 -15.71 -3.67 -74.54
CA THR A 93 -15.21 -2.49 -73.82
C THR A 93 -15.44 -2.66 -72.31
N GLY A 94 -14.81 -1.84 -71.47
CA GLY A 94 -14.88 -1.97 -70.01
C GLY A 94 -13.65 -2.65 -69.41
N ASP A 95 -13.80 -3.21 -68.21
CA ASP A 95 -12.67 -3.66 -67.40
C ASP A 95 -11.93 -4.88 -68.00
N GLY A 96 -10.67 -4.68 -68.37
CA GLY A 96 -9.84 -5.75 -68.98
C GLY A 96 -10.15 -6.04 -70.44
N ALA A 97 -11.05 -5.29 -71.09
CA ALA A 97 -11.38 -5.49 -72.50
C ALA A 97 -10.17 -5.28 -73.41
N GLY A 98 -9.87 -6.28 -74.25
CA GLY A 98 -8.74 -6.28 -75.18
C GLY A 98 -7.37 -6.60 -74.56
N SER A 99 -7.28 -6.84 -73.25
CA SER A 99 -6.01 -7.11 -72.54
C SER A 99 -6.06 -8.31 -71.59
N LEU A 100 -7.22 -8.56 -70.97
CA LEU A 100 -7.56 -9.77 -70.23
C LEU A 100 -8.64 -10.56 -70.99
N PHE A 101 -9.70 -9.87 -71.44
CA PHE A 101 -10.81 -10.47 -72.17
C PHE A 101 -10.77 -10.06 -73.64
N VAL A 102 -10.66 -11.04 -74.54
CA VAL A 102 -10.60 -10.85 -75.99
C VAL A 102 -11.86 -11.45 -76.62
N ILE A 103 -12.47 -10.70 -77.54
CA ILE A 103 -13.64 -11.14 -78.32
C ILE A 103 -13.24 -11.36 -79.78
N ASP A 104 -13.69 -12.44 -80.41
CA ASP A 104 -13.62 -12.56 -81.87
C ASP A 104 -14.62 -11.57 -82.50
N GLU A 105 -14.12 -10.66 -83.33
CA GLU A 105 -14.92 -9.60 -83.94
C GLU A 105 -16.06 -10.13 -84.83
N ASN A 106 -15.95 -11.34 -85.37
CA ASN A 106 -16.84 -11.94 -86.36
C ASN A 106 -17.77 -12.99 -85.73
N THR A 107 -17.28 -13.78 -84.76
CA THR A 107 -18.09 -14.84 -84.13
C THR A 107 -18.73 -14.42 -82.80
N GLY A 108 -18.23 -13.35 -82.15
CA GLY A 108 -18.70 -12.89 -80.85
C GLY A 108 -18.26 -13.76 -79.65
N ASP A 109 -17.37 -14.73 -79.86
CA ASP A 109 -16.85 -15.59 -78.79
C ASP A 109 -15.81 -14.85 -77.93
N ILE A 110 -16.00 -14.85 -76.61
CA ILE A 110 -15.15 -14.19 -75.62
C ILE A 110 -14.27 -15.22 -74.93
N HIS A 111 -12.97 -14.93 -74.84
CA HIS A 111 -11.98 -15.73 -74.14
C HIS A 111 -11.15 -14.87 -73.17
N ALA A 112 -10.78 -15.42 -72.01
CA ALA A 112 -9.74 -14.86 -71.17
C ALA A 112 -8.37 -15.23 -71.77
N ALA A 113 -7.59 -14.22 -72.14
CA ALA A 113 -6.28 -14.35 -72.79
C ALA A 113 -5.11 -14.43 -71.80
N LYS A 114 -5.40 -14.40 -70.49
CA LYS A 114 -4.46 -14.59 -69.38
C LYS A 114 -5.14 -15.39 -68.27
N LYS A 115 -4.32 -15.90 -67.35
CA LYS A 115 -4.76 -16.29 -66.00
C LYS A 115 -5.44 -15.10 -65.31
N LEU A 116 -6.37 -15.43 -64.42
CA LEU A 116 -7.14 -14.52 -63.59
C LEU A 116 -6.97 -14.96 -62.15
N ASP A 117 -7.02 -14.00 -61.24
CA ASP A 117 -6.69 -14.07 -59.82
C ASP A 117 -7.79 -13.28 -59.09
N ARG A 118 -8.47 -13.92 -58.12
CA ARG A 118 -9.65 -13.40 -57.43
C ARG A 118 -9.25 -12.41 -56.32
N GLU A 119 -8.10 -12.61 -55.69
CA GLU A 119 -7.49 -11.75 -54.67
C GLU A 119 -7.07 -10.39 -55.27
N GLU A 120 -6.53 -10.38 -56.49
CA GLU A 120 -6.29 -9.17 -57.28
C GLU A 120 -7.63 -8.54 -57.70
N LYS A 121 -8.53 -9.32 -58.32
CA LYS A 121 -9.85 -8.80 -58.75
C LYS A 121 -10.92 -9.88 -59.01
N SER A 122 -11.79 -10.07 -58.03
CA SER A 122 -12.95 -10.98 -58.06
C SER A 122 -14.08 -10.65 -59.07
N LEU A 123 -14.17 -9.42 -59.59
CA LEU A 123 -15.29 -8.97 -60.42
C LEU A 123 -14.88 -7.98 -61.51
N TYR A 124 -15.31 -8.23 -62.74
CA TYR A 124 -15.08 -7.37 -63.91
C TYR A 124 -16.41 -6.94 -64.54
N ILE A 125 -16.57 -5.64 -64.80
CA ILE A 125 -17.74 -5.09 -65.50
C ILE A 125 -17.36 -4.79 -66.95
N LEU A 126 -18.05 -5.44 -67.88
CA LEU A 126 -17.80 -5.36 -69.32
C LEU A 126 -19.04 -4.87 -70.06
N ARG A 127 -18.80 -4.20 -71.18
CA ARG A 127 -19.83 -3.64 -72.07
C ARG A 127 -19.55 -4.02 -73.50
N ALA A 128 -20.57 -4.50 -74.19
CA ALA A 128 -20.45 -4.91 -75.58
C ALA A 128 -21.50 -4.28 -76.49
N LYS A 129 -21.14 -4.14 -77.76
CA LYS A 129 -21.97 -3.59 -78.83
C LYS A 129 -21.68 -4.29 -80.15
N ALA A 130 -22.73 -4.49 -80.94
CA ALA A 130 -22.62 -4.91 -82.34
C ALA A 130 -22.71 -3.70 -83.26
N ILE A 131 -21.81 -3.59 -84.23
CA ILE A 131 -21.83 -2.56 -85.28
C ILE A 131 -21.87 -3.20 -86.67
N ASP A 132 -22.50 -2.52 -87.63
CA ASP A 132 -22.42 -2.88 -89.05
C ASP A 132 -21.05 -2.46 -89.60
N ARG A 133 -20.30 -3.44 -90.14
CA ARG A 133 -18.94 -3.29 -90.67
C ARG A 133 -18.86 -2.39 -91.92
N LYS A 134 -19.98 -2.16 -92.61
CA LYS A 134 -20.08 -1.33 -93.82
C LYS A 134 -20.54 0.10 -93.54
N THR A 135 -21.46 0.31 -92.60
CA THR A 135 -21.98 1.66 -92.27
C THR A 135 -21.42 2.26 -90.99
N GLY A 136 -20.71 1.48 -90.17
CA GLY A 136 -20.19 1.90 -88.86
C GLY A 136 -21.29 2.17 -87.83
N ARG A 137 -22.56 1.90 -88.16
CA ARG A 137 -23.70 2.15 -87.28
C ARG A 137 -23.82 1.06 -86.22
N GLN A 138 -24.17 1.47 -85.02
CA GLN A 138 -24.54 0.58 -83.93
C GLN A 138 -25.88 -0.09 -84.25
N VAL A 139 -25.92 -1.42 -84.10
CA VAL A 139 -27.04 -2.30 -84.52
C VAL A 139 -27.88 -2.71 -83.31
N GLU A 140 -27.26 -2.91 -82.16
CA GLU A 140 -27.88 -3.13 -80.86
C GLU A 140 -27.36 -2.11 -79.83
N PRO A 141 -28.14 -1.70 -78.82
CA PRO A 141 -27.66 -0.86 -77.73
C PRO A 141 -26.48 -1.51 -76.97
N GLU A 142 -25.70 -0.69 -76.26
CA GLU A 142 -24.58 -1.20 -75.47
C GLU A 142 -25.11 -1.99 -74.27
N SER A 143 -24.75 -3.28 -74.19
CA SER A 143 -25.18 -4.19 -73.13
C SER A 143 -24.06 -4.38 -72.12
N GLU A 144 -24.36 -4.12 -70.85
CA GLU A 144 -23.46 -4.39 -69.73
C GLU A 144 -23.65 -5.83 -69.24
N PHE A 145 -22.55 -6.50 -68.90
CA PHE A 145 -22.53 -7.81 -68.26
C PHE A 145 -21.34 -7.90 -67.31
N ILE A 146 -21.42 -8.82 -66.34
CA ILE A 146 -20.41 -9.01 -65.31
C ILE A 146 -19.71 -10.35 -65.53
N ILE A 147 -18.39 -10.38 -65.40
CA ILE A 147 -17.64 -11.62 -65.19
C ILE A 147 -17.30 -11.67 -63.69
N LYS A 148 -17.72 -12.74 -63.03
CA LYS A 148 -17.31 -13.08 -61.66
C LYS A 148 -16.26 -14.17 -61.72
N ILE A 149 -15.25 -14.03 -60.87
CA ILE A 149 -14.24 -15.06 -60.65
C ILE A 149 -14.71 -15.98 -59.52
N HIS A 150 -14.59 -17.29 -59.73
CA HIS A 150 -14.83 -18.32 -58.74
C HIS A 150 -13.52 -18.68 -58.06
N ASP A 151 -13.61 -18.64 -56.74
CA ASP A 151 -12.62 -18.97 -55.73
C ASP A 151 -12.07 -20.40 -55.87
N ILE A 152 -10.74 -20.52 -55.71
CA ILE A 152 -10.00 -21.76 -55.53
C ILE A 152 -9.15 -21.61 -54.27
N ASN A 153 -9.13 -22.63 -53.42
CA ASN A 153 -8.35 -22.63 -52.18
C ASN A 153 -6.84 -22.75 -52.46
N ASP A 154 -6.18 -21.65 -52.81
CA ASP A 154 -4.75 -21.60 -53.12
C ASP A 154 -3.91 -20.77 -52.11
N ASN A 155 -4.57 -19.99 -51.25
CA ASN A 155 -3.92 -19.33 -50.12
C ASN A 155 -3.94 -20.22 -48.87
N GLU A 156 -2.87 -20.14 -48.07
CA GLU A 156 -2.84 -20.74 -46.75
C GLU A 156 -3.17 -19.72 -45.64
N PRO A 157 -3.80 -20.15 -44.52
CA PRO A 157 -4.12 -19.28 -43.39
C PRO A 157 -2.88 -18.62 -42.79
N LYS A 158 -2.78 -17.28 -42.89
CA LYS A 158 -1.62 -16.53 -42.38
C LYS A 158 -1.91 -15.94 -41.01
N PHE A 159 -1.09 -16.24 -40.02
CA PHE A 159 -1.20 -15.67 -38.68
C PHE A 159 -0.83 -14.18 -38.68
N THR A 160 -1.50 -13.38 -37.86
CA THR A 160 -1.21 -11.93 -37.72
C THR A 160 0.18 -11.61 -37.14
N LYS A 161 0.89 -12.64 -36.62
CA LYS A 161 2.25 -12.57 -36.06
C LYS A 161 2.97 -13.92 -36.22
N ASP A 162 4.28 -13.88 -36.47
CA ASP A 162 5.14 -15.07 -36.53
C ASP A 162 5.38 -15.70 -35.14
N LEU A 163 5.37 -14.84 -34.10
CA LEU A 163 5.56 -15.20 -32.70
C LEU A 163 4.57 -14.45 -31.82
N TYR A 164 3.89 -15.18 -30.96
CA TYR A 164 3.09 -14.62 -29.86
C TYR A 164 3.82 -14.86 -28.54
N THR A 165 3.73 -13.89 -27.63
CA THR A 165 4.17 -14.02 -26.24
C THR A 165 2.97 -13.84 -25.31
N ALA A 166 2.89 -14.68 -24.29
CA ALA A 166 1.82 -14.65 -23.30
C ALA A 166 2.35 -15.04 -21.91
N SER A 167 1.61 -14.66 -20.88
CA SER A 167 1.88 -15.03 -19.50
C SER A 167 0.61 -15.52 -18.82
N VAL A 168 0.71 -16.54 -17.98
CA VAL A 168 -0.40 -17.05 -17.17
C VAL A 168 0.09 -17.35 -15.76
N PRO A 169 -0.68 -17.05 -14.69
CA PRO A 169 -0.31 -17.46 -13.35
C PRO A 169 -0.12 -18.97 -13.25
N GLU A 170 0.91 -19.41 -12.55
CA GLU A 170 1.03 -20.81 -12.20
C GLU A 170 -0.10 -21.25 -11.25
N MET A 171 -0.26 -22.57 -11.07
CA MET A 171 -1.39 -23.18 -10.35
C MET A 171 -2.79 -22.72 -10.86
N SER A 172 -2.87 -22.16 -12.07
CA SER A 172 -4.13 -21.78 -12.71
C SER A 172 -4.99 -23.00 -13.01
N GLY A 173 -6.26 -22.95 -12.63
CA GLY A 173 -7.22 -24.02 -12.90
C GLY A 173 -7.36 -24.33 -14.40
N VAL A 174 -7.65 -25.59 -14.72
CA VAL A 174 -7.86 -26.06 -16.10
C VAL A 174 -8.98 -25.26 -16.77
N GLY A 175 -8.73 -24.83 -18.01
CA GLY A 175 -9.62 -23.97 -18.79
C GLY A 175 -9.33 -22.46 -18.69
N THR A 176 -8.33 -22.05 -17.90
CA THR A 176 -7.91 -20.63 -17.79
C THR A 176 -7.39 -20.14 -19.14
N SER A 177 -7.98 -19.06 -19.65
CA SER A 177 -7.59 -18.43 -20.92
C SER A 177 -6.22 -17.75 -20.81
N VAL A 178 -5.32 -18.07 -21.74
CA VAL A 178 -3.95 -17.55 -21.78
C VAL A 178 -3.79 -16.44 -22.81
N ILE A 179 -4.14 -16.72 -24.07
CA ILE A 179 -4.05 -15.78 -25.19
C ILE A 179 -4.95 -16.25 -26.33
N GLN A 180 -5.46 -15.30 -27.14
CA GLN A 180 -6.09 -15.59 -28.41
C GLN A 180 -5.08 -15.39 -29.55
N VAL A 181 -4.90 -16.41 -30.39
CA VAL A 181 -4.18 -16.26 -31.67
C VAL A 181 -5.19 -16.03 -32.80
N THR A 182 -4.74 -15.41 -33.88
CA THR A 182 -5.61 -15.15 -35.04
C THR A 182 -4.82 -15.36 -36.33
N ALA A 183 -5.38 -16.19 -37.21
CA ALA A 183 -5.02 -16.29 -38.61
C ALA A 183 -6.15 -15.75 -39.49
N THR A 184 -5.76 -15.21 -40.63
CA THR A 184 -6.64 -14.72 -41.69
C THR A 184 -6.30 -15.46 -42.96
N ASP A 185 -7.32 -15.95 -43.64
CA ASP A 185 -7.18 -16.40 -45.03
C ASP A 185 -7.48 -15.26 -46.02
N ALA A 186 -7.08 -15.44 -47.27
CA ALA A 186 -7.34 -14.48 -48.34
C ALA A 186 -8.60 -14.85 -49.15
N ASP A 187 -8.88 -16.15 -49.29
CA ASP A 187 -9.95 -16.75 -50.09
C ASP A 187 -11.38 -16.26 -49.71
N ASP A 188 -12.39 -16.59 -50.50
CA ASP A 188 -13.78 -16.20 -50.27
C ASP A 188 -14.42 -17.01 -49.13
N ALA A 189 -14.58 -16.37 -47.97
CA ALA A 189 -15.33 -16.91 -46.84
C ALA A 189 -16.81 -17.26 -47.13
N ASN A 190 -17.36 -16.85 -48.28
CA ASN A 190 -18.70 -17.22 -48.73
C ASN A 190 -18.70 -18.42 -49.70
N TYR A 191 -17.56 -18.81 -50.26
CA TYR A 191 -17.46 -19.87 -51.26
C TYR A 191 -17.14 -21.23 -50.62
N GLY A 192 -18.17 -21.85 -50.06
CA GLY A 192 -18.07 -23.17 -49.46
C GLY A 192 -17.36 -23.14 -48.10
N ASN A 193 -16.08 -23.53 -48.05
CA ASN A 193 -15.29 -23.57 -46.82
C ASN A 193 -13.85 -23.04 -46.97
N SER A 194 -13.43 -22.47 -48.12
CA SER A 194 -12.02 -22.15 -48.40
C SER A 194 -11.37 -21.38 -47.23
N ALA A 195 -11.75 -20.11 -47.02
CA ALA A 195 -11.27 -19.31 -45.89
C ALA A 195 -11.78 -19.72 -44.49
N LYS A 196 -12.40 -20.91 -44.31
CA LYS A 196 -12.87 -21.37 -43.00
C LYS A 196 -11.75 -22.02 -42.20
N VAL A 197 -10.99 -21.17 -41.49
CA VAL A 197 -9.92 -21.58 -40.58
C VAL A 197 -10.43 -22.37 -39.36
N VAL A 198 -9.70 -23.42 -38.99
CA VAL A 198 -9.80 -24.17 -37.73
C VAL A 198 -8.43 -24.25 -37.07
N TYR A 199 -8.37 -24.01 -35.75
CA TYR A 199 -7.13 -24.01 -34.97
C TYR A 199 -6.84 -25.36 -34.31
N SER A 200 -5.56 -25.76 -34.27
CA SER A 200 -5.11 -26.97 -33.57
C SER A 200 -3.71 -26.80 -32.96
N ILE A 201 -3.34 -27.65 -31.99
CA ILE A 201 -1.99 -27.68 -31.40
C ILE A 201 -1.19 -28.81 -32.05
N LEU A 202 -0.05 -28.49 -32.65
CA LEU A 202 0.94 -29.47 -33.12
C LEU A 202 1.93 -29.87 -32.02
N GLN A 203 2.29 -28.93 -31.14
CA GLN A 203 3.22 -29.14 -30.04
C GLN A 203 2.80 -28.26 -28.86
N GLY A 204 2.77 -28.81 -27.63
CA GLY A 204 2.35 -28.10 -26.42
C GLY A 204 1.34 -28.85 -25.54
N GLN A 205 0.71 -29.90 -26.08
CA GLN A 205 -0.01 -30.89 -25.28
C GLN A 205 0.97 -31.67 -24.37
N PRO A 206 0.55 -32.13 -23.17
CA PRO A 206 -0.80 -32.03 -22.59
C PRO A 206 -1.06 -30.72 -21.83
N TYR A 207 -0.10 -29.79 -21.76
CA TYR A 207 -0.17 -28.59 -20.91
C TYR A 207 -1.24 -27.59 -21.34
N PHE A 208 -1.43 -27.42 -22.65
CA PHE A 208 -2.37 -26.46 -23.23
C PHE A 208 -3.37 -27.12 -24.19
N SER A 209 -4.52 -26.47 -24.31
CA SER A 209 -5.57 -26.72 -25.30
C SER A 209 -5.80 -25.45 -26.13
N VAL A 210 -6.34 -25.58 -27.34
CA VAL A 210 -6.79 -24.44 -28.15
C VAL A 210 -8.24 -24.64 -28.53
N ASP A 211 -9.00 -23.55 -28.49
CA ASP A 211 -10.37 -23.48 -28.97
C ASP A 211 -10.37 -23.49 -30.51
N PRO A 212 -11.00 -24.49 -31.17
CA PRO A 212 -10.82 -24.73 -32.60
C PRO A 212 -11.46 -23.66 -33.49
N GLU A 213 -12.46 -22.92 -32.98
CA GLU A 213 -13.14 -21.86 -33.73
C GLU A 213 -12.59 -20.47 -33.34
N SER A 214 -12.37 -20.21 -32.05
CA SER A 214 -11.98 -18.87 -31.60
C SER A 214 -10.46 -18.63 -31.52
N GLY A 215 -9.63 -19.67 -31.60
CA GLY A 215 -8.17 -19.55 -31.46
C GLY A 215 -7.70 -19.21 -30.03
N ILE A 216 -8.57 -19.33 -29.02
CA ILE A 216 -8.22 -19.07 -27.61
C ILE A 216 -7.47 -20.28 -27.02
N ILE A 217 -6.22 -20.06 -26.62
CA ILE A 217 -5.39 -21.04 -25.92
C ILE A 217 -5.75 -21.02 -24.44
N LYS A 218 -5.98 -22.21 -23.86
CA LYS A 218 -6.42 -22.41 -22.46
C LYS A 218 -5.53 -23.46 -21.78
N THR A 219 -5.29 -23.31 -20.47
CA THR A 219 -4.62 -24.35 -19.66
C THR A 219 -5.38 -25.68 -19.74
N ALA A 220 -4.67 -26.80 -19.89
CA ALA A 220 -5.26 -28.13 -20.01
C ALA A 220 -4.78 -29.11 -18.93
N LEU A 221 -3.62 -28.87 -18.32
CA LEU A 221 -3.10 -29.61 -17.17
C LEU A 221 -3.30 -28.78 -15.88
N PRO A 222 -3.74 -29.39 -14.76
CA PRO A 222 -3.73 -28.72 -13.45
C PRO A 222 -2.30 -28.62 -12.90
N ASP A 223 -2.13 -27.87 -11.81
CA ASP A 223 -0.94 -27.87 -10.96
C ASP A 223 0.39 -27.64 -11.70
N MET A 224 0.35 -26.87 -12.78
CA MET A 224 1.53 -26.38 -13.50
C MET A 224 2.25 -25.34 -12.63
N SER A 225 3.42 -25.68 -12.11
CA SER A 225 4.26 -24.80 -11.28
C SER A 225 5.51 -24.30 -12.01
N ARG A 226 5.93 -23.07 -11.69
CA ARG A 226 7.06 -22.38 -12.32
C ARG A 226 8.41 -22.98 -11.90
N GLU A 227 8.54 -23.37 -10.63
CA GLU A 227 9.75 -24.00 -10.05
C GLU A 227 10.13 -25.27 -10.82
N ASN A 228 9.12 -26.02 -11.29
CA ASN A 228 9.29 -27.19 -12.15
C ASN A 228 9.61 -26.77 -13.60
N ARG A 229 8.88 -25.79 -14.14
CA ARG A 229 9.11 -25.26 -15.50
C ARG A 229 8.43 -23.90 -15.71
N GLU A 230 9.22 -22.84 -15.72
CA GLU A 230 8.75 -21.47 -16.05
C GLU A 230 8.23 -21.32 -17.49
N GLN A 231 8.94 -21.90 -18.48
CA GLN A 231 8.74 -21.54 -19.90
C GLN A 231 8.23 -22.69 -20.78
N TYR A 232 7.14 -22.43 -21.48
CA TYR A 232 6.50 -23.33 -22.43
C TYR A 232 6.48 -22.75 -23.84
N GLN A 233 6.66 -23.63 -24.83
CA GLN A 233 6.56 -23.29 -26.24
C GLN A 233 5.45 -24.14 -26.86
N VAL A 234 4.47 -23.48 -27.47
CA VAL A 234 3.31 -24.11 -28.11
C VAL A 234 3.33 -23.75 -29.59
N VAL A 235 3.18 -24.73 -30.47
CA VAL A 235 3.06 -24.53 -31.91
C VAL A 235 1.60 -24.72 -32.29
N ILE A 236 0.97 -23.65 -32.77
CA ILE A 236 -0.42 -23.65 -33.25
C ILE A 236 -0.41 -23.77 -34.77
N GLN A 237 -1.30 -24.60 -35.30
CA GLN A 237 -1.66 -24.66 -36.71
C GLN A 237 -3.00 -23.97 -36.92
N ALA A 238 -3.11 -23.18 -37.97
CA ALA A 238 -4.37 -22.72 -38.53
C ALA A 238 -4.56 -23.47 -39.84
N LYS A 239 -5.68 -24.18 -40.00
CA LYS A 239 -5.96 -24.98 -41.18
C LYS A 239 -7.27 -24.54 -41.85
N ASP A 240 -7.24 -24.32 -43.16
CA ASP A 240 -8.38 -23.92 -43.97
C ASP A 240 -9.43 -25.05 -44.15
N MET A 241 -10.42 -24.87 -45.03
CA MET A 241 -11.38 -25.93 -45.41
C MET A 241 -12.14 -26.58 -44.23
N GLY A 242 -12.30 -25.87 -43.11
CA GLY A 242 -12.86 -26.41 -41.88
C GLY A 242 -11.98 -27.50 -41.22
N GLY A 243 -10.66 -27.46 -41.44
CA GLY A 243 -9.69 -28.43 -40.91
C GLY A 243 -9.61 -29.77 -41.67
N GLN A 244 -10.24 -29.90 -42.84
CA GLN A 244 -10.32 -31.16 -43.59
C GLN A 244 -8.97 -31.63 -44.15
N MET A 245 -8.86 -32.91 -44.53
CA MET A 245 -7.58 -33.50 -44.97
C MET A 245 -7.01 -32.92 -46.27
N GLY A 246 -7.80 -32.24 -47.10
CA GLY A 246 -7.32 -31.56 -48.32
C GLY A 246 -6.74 -30.16 -48.12
N GLY A 247 -6.97 -29.54 -46.97
CA GLY A 247 -6.66 -28.13 -46.74
C GLY A 247 -5.18 -27.76 -46.57
N LEU A 248 -4.84 -26.50 -46.83
CA LEU A 248 -3.55 -25.85 -46.56
C LEU A 248 -3.50 -25.35 -45.11
N SER A 249 -2.30 -25.02 -44.59
CA SER A 249 -2.17 -24.62 -43.19
C SER A 249 -0.91 -23.81 -42.86
N GLY A 250 -1.11 -22.59 -42.37
CA GLY A 250 -0.04 -21.86 -41.67
C GLY A 250 0.21 -22.38 -40.26
N THR A 251 1.37 -22.04 -39.70
CA THR A 251 1.72 -22.32 -38.30
C THR A 251 2.34 -21.08 -37.64
N THR A 252 2.18 -20.97 -36.33
CA THR A 252 2.81 -19.92 -35.51
C THR A 252 3.31 -20.49 -34.19
N THR A 253 4.28 -19.81 -33.58
CA THR A 253 4.80 -20.17 -32.26
C THR A 253 4.21 -19.25 -31.19
N VAL A 254 3.88 -19.83 -30.04
CA VAL A 254 3.42 -19.11 -28.85
C VAL A 254 4.34 -19.48 -27.68
N ASN A 255 5.10 -18.49 -27.20
CA ASN A 255 5.90 -18.63 -25.99
C ASN A 255 5.06 -18.20 -24.78
N ILE A 256 4.85 -19.12 -23.84
CA ILE A 256 4.03 -18.91 -22.64
C ILE A 256 4.94 -19.01 -21.42
N THR A 257 5.00 -17.94 -20.62
CA THR A 257 5.72 -17.91 -19.34
C THR A 257 4.74 -18.07 -18.19
N LEU A 258 5.04 -18.96 -17.24
CA LEU A 258 4.33 -18.99 -15.96
C LEU A 258 4.77 -17.79 -15.11
N THR A 259 3.80 -17.00 -14.64
CA THR A 259 4.05 -15.95 -13.65
C THR A 259 3.86 -16.50 -12.25
N ASP A 260 4.84 -16.20 -11.41
CA ASP A 260 4.96 -16.59 -10.01
C ASP A 260 3.72 -16.21 -9.18
N VAL A 261 3.33 -17.09 -8.26
CA VAL A 261 2.27 -16.84 -7.26
C VAL A 261 2.73 -17.39 -5.92
N ASN A 262 2.34 -16.75 -4.81
CA ASN A 262 2.67 -17.24 -3.47
C ASN A 262 1.97 -18.58 -3.18
N ASN A 263 2.62 -19.69 -3.51
CA ASN A 263 2.13 -21.06 -3.35
C ASN A 263 3.08 -21.92 -2.50
N ASN A 264 4.36 -21.55 -2.37
CA ASN A 264 5.30 -22.20 -1.48
C ASN A 264 5.52 -21.37 -0.21
N PRO A 265 5.46 -22.00 0.98
CA PRO A 265 5.83 -21.36 2.23
C PRO A 265 7.35 -21.41 2.46
N PRO A 266 7.96 -20.42 3.13
CA PRO A 266 9.38 -20.44 3.46
C PRO A 266 9.68 -21.62 4.38
N ARG A 267 10.81 -22.31 4.17
CA ARG A 267 11.22 -23.48 4.97
C ARG A 267 12.64 -23.35 5.50
N PHE A 268 12.82 -23.60 6.79
CA PHE A 268 14.15 -23.65 7.39
C PHE A 268 14.89 -24.93 6.96
N PRO A 269 16.15 -24.83 6.47
CA PRO A 269 16.97 -26.01 6.17
C PRO A 269 17.42 -26.76 7.44
N GLN A 270 17.26 -26.16 8.63
CA GLN A 270 17.59 -26.75 9.92
C GLN A 270 16.48 -26.44 10.93
N SER A 271 15.96 -27.48 11.61
CA SER A 271 14.93 -27.33 12.65
C SER A 271 15.47 -26.82 13.99
N THR A 272 16.79 -26.73 14.15
CA THR A 272 17.43 -26.15 15.34
C THR A 272 18.73 -25.43 14.98
N TYR A 273 18.85 -24.18 15.41
CA TYR A 273 20.06 -23.36 15.37
C TYR A 273 20.67 -23.23 16.77
N GLN A 274 21.99 -23.03 16.84
CA GLN A 274 22.72 -22.84 18.09
C GLN A 274 23.65 -21.64 17.95
N PHE A 275 23.58 -20.73 18.92
CA PHE A 275 24.47 -19.58 19.05
C PHE A 275 24.98 -19.48 20.48
N SER A 276 26.07 -18.76 20.69
CA SER A 276 26.52 -18.39 22.03
C SER A 276 26.74 -16.88 22.14
N SER A 277 26.78 -16.37 23.37
CA SER A 277 27.03 -14.96 23.65
C SER A 277 27.65 -14.80 25.04
N PRO A 278 28.75 -14.04 25.21
CA PRO A 278 29.22 -13.68 26.54
C PRO A 278 28.15 -12.81 27.23
N GLU A 279 27.98 -12.94 28.54
CA GLU A 279 26.93 -12.17 29.22
C GLU A 279 27.16 -10.65 29.18
N SER A 280 28.44 -10.28 29.14
CA SER A 280 28.94 -8.91 28.92
C SER A 280 28.62 -8.33 27.53
N ALA A 281 27.93 -9.07 26.65
CA ALA A 281 27.54 -8.60 25.32
C ALA A 281 26.64 -7.34 25.40
N PRO A 282 27.00 -6.23 24.73
CA PRO A 282 26.19 -5.01 24.76
C PRO A 282 24.86 -5.19 24.01
N LEU A 283 23.86 -4.39 24.40
CA LEU A 283 22.55 -4.36 23.74
C LEU A 283 22.70 -4.07 22.23
N GLY A 284 21.95 -4.81 21.41
CA GLY A 284 22.04 -4.79 19.94
C GLY A 284 23.10 -5.73 19.35
N THR A 285 23.89 -6.44 20.15
CA THR A 285 24.90 -7.40 19.63
C THR A 285 24.24 -8.47 18.76
N HIS A 286 24.72 -8.62 17.52
CA HIS A 286 24.28 -9.66 16.59
C HIS A 286 24.90 -11.01 16.95
N LEU A 287 24.08 -12.00 17.30
CA LEU A 287 24.55 -13.35 17.68
C LEU A 287 24.82 -14.25 16.48
N GLY A 288 24.07 -14.03 15.41
CA GLY A 288 24.08 -14.89 14.23
C GLY A 288 22.89 -14.61 13.33
N ARG A 289 22.83 -15.36 12.24
CA ARG A 289 21.79 -15.26 11.23
C ARG A 289 21.14 -16.63 11.02
N ILE A 290 19.84 -16.63 10.81
CA ILE A 290 19.06 -17.78 10.32
C ILE A 290 18.48 -17.42 8.96
N LYS A 291 18.31 -18.43 8.10
CA LYS A 291 17.65 -18.25 6.81
C LYS A 291 16.66 -19.38 6.55
N ALA A 292 15.41 -19.02 6.32
CA ALA A 292 14.46 -19.88 5.63
C ALA A 292 14.63 -19.69 4.11
N ASN A 293 14.41 -20.76 3.35
CA ASN A 293 14.45 -20.75 1.89
C ASN A 293 13.01 -20.77 1.37
N ASP A 294 12.71 -19.89 0.43
CA ASP A 294 11.43 -19.84 -0.27
C ASP A 294 11.69 -20.08 -1.77
N PRO A 295 10.97 -21.00 -2.44
CA PRO A 295 11.09 -21.25 -3.88
C PRO A 295 10.53 -20.15 -4.80
N ASP A 296 9.65 -19.29 -4.29
CA ASP A 296 8.87 -18.32 -5.08
C ASP A 296 9.75 -17.11 -5.48
N MET A 297 9.18 -16.10 -6.14
CA MET A 297 9.94 -14.96 -6.68
C MET A 297 9.39 -13.58 -6.30
N GLY A 298 10.31 -12.63 -6.07
CA GLY A 298 9.97 -11.24 -5.80
C GLY A 298 9.17 -11.08 -4.50
N GLU A 299 8.05 -10.35 -4.57
CA GLU A 299 7.18 -10.05 -3.42
C GLU A 299 6.54 -11.31 -2.80
N ASN A 300 6.39 -12.40 -3.56
CA ASN A 300 5.85 -13.65 -3.02
C ASN A 300 6.85 -14.30 -2.02
N ALA A 301 8.14 -14.30 -2.35
CA ALA A 301 9.20 -14.82 -1.50
C ALA A 301 9.73 -13.84 -0.43
N GLU A 302 9.21 -12.60 -0.35
CA GLU A 302 9.59 -11.68 0.75
C GLU A 302 9.00 -12.18 2.07
N MET A 303 9.88 -12.50 3.01
CA MET A 303 9.55 -13.15 4.28
C MET A 303 9.94 -12.28 5.48
N GLN A 304 9.15 -12.36 6.54
CA GLN A 304 9.43 -11.71 7.81
C GLN A 304 9.70 -12.75 8.90
N TYR A 305 10.70 -12.50 9.73
CA TYR A 305 11.02 -13.31 10.91
C TYR A 305 10.41 -12.70 12.18
N SER A 306 9.92 -13.53 13.10
CA SER A 306 9.38 -13.11 14.40
C SER A 306 9.59 -14.16 15.49
N ILE A 307 9.85 -13.74 16.73
CA ILE A 307 9.87 -14.66 17.88
C ILE A 307 8.41 -14.99 18.25
N ALA A 308 8.00 -16.24 18.05
CA ALA A 308 6.64 -16.69 18.30
C ALA A 308 6.41 -17.02 19.79
N GLU A 309 7.37 -17.71 20.40
CA GLU A 309 7.40 -18.03 21.83
C GLU A 309 8.83 -18.40 22.26
N GLY A 310 9.12 -18.42 23.55
CA GLY A 310 10.41 -18.83 24.05
C GLY A 310 10.71 -18.25 25.43
N ASP A 311 11.59 -18.91 26.17
CA ASP A 311 11.95 -18.51 27.54
C ASP A 311 13.06 -17.44 27.59
N GLY A 312 13.35 -16.84 26.44
CA GLY A 312 14.20 -15.67 26.22
C GLY A 312 13.58 -14.62 25.29
N ALA A 313 12.27 -14.66 25.01
CA ALA A 313 11.61 -13.71 24.09
C ALA A 313 11.67 -12.24 24.59
N ASP A 314 11.86 -12.04 25.90
CA ASP A 314 12.14 -10.73 26.49
C ASP A 314 13.61 -10.32 26.36
N MET A 315 14.54 -11.28 26.27
CA MET A 315 16.00 -11.09 26.33
C MET A 315 16.65 -10.89 24.96
N PHE A 316 16.00 -11.37 23.89
CA PHE A 316 16.49 -11.30 22.52
C PHE A 316 15.45 -10.70 21.56
N ASP A 317 15.90 -10.25 20.39
CA ASP A 317 15.05 -9.79 19.29
C ASP A 317 15.50 -10.39 17.94
N VAL A 318 14.61 -10.40 16.95
CA VAL A 318 14.92 -10.83 15.58
C VAL A 318 14.59 -9.72 14.57
N ILE A 319 15.60 -9.34 13.79
CA ILE A 319 15.49 -8.31 12.75
C ILE A 319 15.58 -8.99 11.39
N THR A 320 14.63 -8.72 10.51
CA THR A 320 14.67 -9.19 9.11
C THR A 320 15.56 -8.27 8.29
N ASP A 321 16.66 -8.79 7.74
CA ASP A 321 17.49 -8.10 6.75
C ASP A 321 16.78 -8.13 5.39
N LYS A 322 16.43 -6.95 4.85
CA LYS A 322 15.68 -6.83 3.60
C LYS A 322 16.47 -7.26 2.37
N ASP A 323 17.78 -7.01 2.35
CA ASP A 323 18.62 -7.25 1.19
C ASP A 323 18.99 -8.73 1.07
N THR A 324 19.11 -9.43 2.20
CA THR A 324 19.49 -10.86 2.24
C THR A 324 18.34 -11.82 2.56
N GLN A 325 17.20 -11.33 3.06
CA GLN A 325 16.08 -12.12 3.59
C GLN A 325 16.51 -13.08 4.72
N GLU A 326 17.45 -12.63 5.56
CA GLU A 326 17.97 -13.35 6.72
C GLU A 326 17.40 -12.78 8.03
N GLY A 327 17.06 -13.67 8.97
CA GLY A 327 16.69 -13.31 10.33
C GLY A 327 17.94 -13.13 11.19
N ILE A 328 18.26 -11.91 11.57
CA ILE A 328 19.41 -11.58 12.43
C ILE A 328 18.95 -11.58 13.89
N ILE A 329 19.54 -12.47 14.70
CA ILE A 329 19.23 -12.56 16.14
C ILE A 329 20.11 -11.57 16.92
N THR A 330 19.50 -10.83 17.84
CA THR A 330 20.16 -9.75 18.60
C THR A 330 19.87 -9.78 20.09
N VAL A 331 20.82 -9.29 20.90
CA VAL A 331 20.66 -9.11 22.36
C VAL A 331 19.80 -7.87 22.64
N LYS A 332 18.71 -8.04 23.40
CA LYS A 332 17.68 -7.01 23.67
C LYS A 332 17.70 -6.52 25.12
N GLN A 333 18.11 -7.37 26.06
CA GLN A 333 18.39 -7.03 27.45
C GLN A 333 19.74 -7.60 27.87
N ASN A 334 20.33 -7.05 28.94
CA ASN A 334 21.55 -7.58 29.54
C ASN A 334 21.38 -9.06 29.89
N LEU A 335 22.37 -9.87 29.52
CA LEU A 335 22.44 -11.28 29.89
C LEU A 335 23.09 -11.43 31.27
N ASP A 336 22.96 -12.62 31.84
CA ASP A 336 23.33 -12.94 33.23
C ASP A 336 23.43 -14.46 33.36
N PHE A 337 24.64 -14.98 33.56
CA PHE A 337 24.96 -16.39 33.52
C PHE A 337 24.48 -17.12 34.79
N GLU A 338 24.67 -16.51 35.96
CA GLU A 338 24.29 -17.03 37.29
C GLU A 338 22.78 -17.24 37.39
N LYS A 339 21.98 -16.32 36.82
CA LYS A 339 20.53 -16.53 36.70
C LYS A 339 20.20 -17.58 35.65
N LYS A 340 20.83 -17.55 34.46
CA LYS A 340 20.42 -18.41 33.34
C LYS A 340 21.44 -18.57 32.19
N MET A 341 22.19 -19.68 32.26
CA MET A 341 23.15 -20.13 31.24
C MET A 341 22.58 -20.49 29.85
N LEU A 342 21.28 -20.75 29.69
CA LEU A 342 20.70 -21.26 28.43
C LEU A 342 19.28 -20.74 28.17
N TYR A 343 19.05 -20.26 26.96
CA TYR A 343 17.75 -19.82 26.45
C TYR A 343 17.33 -20.61 25.21
N THR A 344 16.02 -20.78 25.03
CA THR A 344 15.39 -21.46 23.89
C THR A 344 14.25 -20.62 23.31
N LEU A 345 14.40 -20.21 22.05
CA LEU A 345 13.40 -19.47 21.27
C LEU A 345 12.76 -20.38 20.22
N ARG A 346 11.53 -20.06 19.82
CA ARG A 346 10.91 -20.46 18.56
C ARG A 346 10.75 -19.22 17.70
N VAL A 347 11.39 -19.23 16.53
CA VAL A 347 11.31 -18.14 15.56
C VAL A 347 10.58 -18.64 14.33
N ASP A 348 9.50 -17.95 13.99
CA ASP A 348 8.74 -18.16 12.78
C ASP A 348 9.32 -17.31 11.65
N ALA A 349 9.42 -17.88 10.45
CA ALA A 349 9.55 -17.15 9.20
C ALA A 349 8.24 -17.29 8.42
N SER A 350 7.67 -16.20 7.90
CA SER A 350 6.39 -16.17 7.19
C SER A 350 6.39 -15.21 6.01
N ASN A 351 5.72 -15.54 4.90
CA ASN A 351 5.57 -14.62 3.77
C ASN A 351 4.85 -13.33 4.20
N THR A 352 5.26 -12.22 3.62
CA THR A 352 4.60 -10.91 3.80
C THR A 352 3.31 -10.79 2.98
N HIS A 353 3.23 -11.48 1.84
CA HIS A 353 2.13 -11.40 0.87
C HIS A 353 1.51 -12.78 0.51
N PRO A 354 0.95 -13.52 1.49
CA PRO A 354 0.33 -14.83 1.24
C PRO A 354 -0.97 -14.70 0.42
N ASP A 355 -1.13 -15.56 -0.59
CA ASP A 355 -2.31 -15.55 -1.47
C ASP A 355 -3.51 -16.29 -0.83
N PRO A 356 -4.68 -15.64 -0.67
CA PRO A 356 -5.89 -16.28 -0.14
C PRO A 356 -6.34 -17.57 -0.84
N ARG A 357 -5.98 -17.76 -2.12
CA ARG A 357 -6.27 -18.98 -2.89
C ARG A 357 -5.54 -20.20 -2.32
N PHE A 358 -4.30 -20.02 -1.87
CA PHE A 358 -3.39 -21.12 -1.53
C PHE A 358 -3.26 -21.40 -0.03
N LEU A 359 -3.85 -20.56 0.84
CA LEU A 359 -3.93 -20.76 2.31
C LEU A 359 -4.43 -22.15 2.77
N HIS A 360 -5.08 -22.93 1.90
CA HIS A 360 -5.52 -24.29 2.19
C HIS A 360 -4.40 -25.35 2.10
N LEU A 361 -3.26 -25.04 1.45
CA LEU A 361 -2.11 -25.94 1.31
C LEU A 361 -1.31 -26.08 2.61
N GLY A 362 -1.41 -25.11 3.51
CA GLY A 362 -0.77 -25.16 4.83
C GLY A 362 -0.58 -23.78 5.45
N PRO A 363 0.09 -23.71 6.62
CA PRO A 363 0.55 -22.43 7.14
C PRO A 363 1.63 -21.85 6.22
N PHE A 364 1.46 -20.58 5.82
CA PHE A 364 2.46 -19.79 5.07
C PHE A 364 3.56 -19.28 6.00
N LYS A 365 4.10 -20.23 6.78
CA LYS A 365 5.19 -20.06 7.73
C LYS A 365 5.83 -21.39 8.12
N ASP A 366 7.03 -21.29 8.68
CA ASP A 366 7.79 -22.38 9.26
C ASP A 366 8.49 -21.92 10.55
N THR A 367 8.78 -22.86 11.47
CA THR A 367 9.27 -22.53 12.81
C THR A 367 10.58 -23.25 13.10
N ALA A 368 11.65 -22.49 13.35
CA ALA A 368 12.92 -23.03 13.83
C ALA A 368 13.09 -22.80 15.35
N VAL A 369 13.73 -23.76 16.01
CA VAL A 369 14.15 -23.61 17.42
C VAL A 369 15.55 -22.98 17.46
N ILE A 370 15.75 -21.94 18.25
CA ILE A 370 17.08 -21.34 18.46
C ILE A 370 17.48 -21.58 19.90
N LYS A 371 18.67 -22.14 20.12
CA LYS A 371 19.28 -22.28 21.45
C LYS A 371 20.42 -21.28 21.57
N ILE A 372 20.41 -20.50 22.64
CA ILE A 372 21.43 -19.49 22.92
C ILE A 372 22.04 -19.82 24.27
N SER A 373 23.30 -20.27 24.27
CA SER A 373 24.08 -20.46 25.50
C SER A 373 24.77 -19.16 25.88
N VAL A 374 24.56 -18.73 27.12
CA VAL A 374 25.35 -17.63 27.71
C VAL A 374 26.74 -18.17 28.07
N GLU A 375 27.77 -17.40 27.78
CA GLU A 375 29.15 -17.66 28.17
C GLU A 375 29.52 -16.76 29.38
N ASP A 376 29.88 -17.42 30.48
CA ASP A 376 30.51 -16.92 31.71
C ASP A 376 31.60 -15.86 31.41
N THR A 377 31.54 -14.69 32.05
CA THR A 377 32.52 -13.61 31.83
C THR A 377 32.92 -12.82 33.10
N ASP A 378 33.61 -13.48 34.05
CA ASP A 378 34.52 -12.87 35.07
C ASP A 378 34.09 -11.47 35.56
N GLU A 379 33.11 -11.39 36.46
CA GLU A 379 32.59 -10.16 37.05
C GLU A 379 33.46 -9.62 38.23
N PRO A 380 33.34 -8.33 38.59
CA PRO A 380 33.97 -7.79 39.79
C PRO A 380 33.20 -8.13 41.08
N PRO A 381 33.88 -8.45 42.20
CA PRO A 381 33.22 -8.80 43.47
C PRO A 381 32.18 -7.76 43.94
N VAL A 382 30.97 -8.20 44.27
CA VAL A 382 29.84 -7.33 44.61
C VAL A 382 29.66 -7.18 46.13
N PHE A 383 29.69 -5.94 46.64
CA PHE A 383 29.41 -5.66 48.05
C PHE A 383 27.96 -5.95 48.43
N SER A 384 27.73 -6.59 49.58
CA SER A 384 26.39 -6.97 50.07
C SER A 384 25.49 -5.77 50.45
N ARG A 385 25.99 -4.53 50.37
CA ARG A 385 25.26 -3.28 50.63
C ARG A 385 25.81 -2.16 49.77
N HIS A 386 24.92 -1.27 49.32
CA HIS A 386 25.25 -0.08 48.51
C HIS A 386 26.04 1.01 49.27
N SER A 387 26.08 0.94 50.60
CA SER A 387 26.87 1.78 51.49
C SER A 387 26.88 1.16 52.90
N TYR A 388 27.92 1.45 53.68
CA TYR A 388 27.96 1.09 55.10
C TYR A 388 27.99 2.36 55.96
N LEU A 389 27.22 2.36 57.05
CA LEU A 389 27.32 3.33 58.14
C LEU A 389 27.86 2.60 59.37
N ILE A 390 28.91 3.13 59.96
CA ILE A 390 29.51 2.69 61.22
C ILE A 390 29.40 3.88 62.18
N GLU A 391 28.88 3.65 63.38
CA GLU A 391 28.89 4.63 64.46
C GLU A 391 29.87 4.10 65.54
N VAL A 392 30.78 4.94 66.01
CA VAL A 392 31.86 4.55 66.93
C VAL A 392 32.18 5.68 67.91
N ASP A 393 32.30 5.35 69.20
CA ASP A 393 32.69 6.28 70.26
C ASP A 393 34.17 6.69 70.12
N GLU A 394 34.52 7.94 70.40
CA GLU A 394 35.90 8.42 70.18
C GLU A 394 36.95 7.89 71.15
N ASP A 395 36.53 7.45 72.35
CA ASP A 395 37.42 6.79 73.33
C ASP A 395 37.89 5.39 72.90
N VAL A 396 37.49 4.95 71.70
CA VAL A 396 37.87 3.68 71.08
C VAL A 396 39.40 3.52 70.99
N LYS A 397 39.89 2.43 71.58
CA LYS A 397 41.33 2.16 71.68
C LYS A 397 41.90 1.81 70.31
N GLU A 398 43.13 2.27 70.05
CA GLU A 398 43.92 1.88 68.88
C GLU A 398 43.90 0.35 68.67
N GLY A 399 43.66 -0.09 67.43
CA GLY A 399 43.56 -1.51 67.08
C GLY A 399 42.19 -2.16 67.30
N SER A 400 41.19 -1.42 67.79
CA SER A 400 39.83 -1.95 67.97
C SER A 400 39.10 -2.09 66.63
N ILE A 401 38.35 -3.18 66.47
CA ILE A 401 37.49 -3.41 65.30
C ILE A 401 36.21 -2.60 65.48
N ILE A 402 35.92 -1.70 64.53
CA ILE A 402 34.78 -0.77 64.57
C ILE A 402 33.60 -1.24 63.71
N GLY A 403 33.84 -2.15 62.75
CA GLY A 403 32.80 -2.69 61.89
C GLY A 403 33.35 -3.69 60.86
N GLN A 404 32.48 -4.14 59.96
CA GLN A 404 32.82 -5.13 58.93
C GLN A 404 32.06 -4.83 57.64
N VAL A 405 32.76 -4.90 56.51
CA VAL A 405 32.14 -4.96 55.17
C VAL A 405 32.17 -6.39 54.64
N THR A 406 31.21 -6.71 53.77
CA THR A 406 31.15 -8.00 53.07
C THR A 406 30.89 -7.79 51.58
N ALA A 407 31.58 -8.57 50.76
CA ALA A 407 31.34 -8.75 49.35
C ALA A 407 31.24 -10.26 49.04
N TYR A 408 30.61 -10.59 47.91
CA TYR A 408 30.59 -11.92 47.33
C TYR A 408 30.95 -11.82 45.84
N ASP A 409 31.44 -12.91 45.29
CA ASP A 409 31.86 -13.04 43.90
C ASP A 409 30.69 -13.69 43.13
N PRO A 410 30.20 -13.14 42.00
CA PRO A 410 29.10 -13.74 41.24
C PRO A 410 29.46 -15.14 40.71
N ASP A 411 30.64 -15.24 40.10
CA ASP A 411 31.04 -16.27 39.14
C ASP A 411 31.30 -17.64 39.80
N ALA A 412 31.92 -17.65 41.00
CA ALA A 412 32.28 -18.90 41.65
C ALA A 412 32.25 -18.87 43.20
N MET A 413 31.68 -19.95 43.77
CA MET A 413 31.45 -20.19 45.21
C MET A 413 32.70 -20.20 46.12
N ASN A 414 33.89 -19.83 45.65
CA ASN A 414 35.14 -19.94 46.43
C ASN A 414 36.25 -18.94 46.03
N ASN A 415 35.95 -17.92 45.23
CA ASN A 415 36.93 -16.88 44.88
C ASN A 415 37.27 -16.03 46.11
N LEU A 416 38.56 -15.87 46.39
CA LEU A 416 39.05 -15.37 47.67
C LEU A 416 39.19 -13.84 47.65
N ILE A 417 38.08 -13.15 47.90
CA ILE A 417 38.01 -11.68 47.88
C ILE A 417 38.97 -11.07 48.91
N LYS A 418 39.80 -10.12 48.46
CA LYS A 418 40.68 -9.32 49.31
C LYS A 418 40.12 -7.91 49.51
N TYR A 419 40.09 -7.47 50.76
CA TYR A 419 39.62 -6.14 51.14
C TYR A 419 40.80 -5.18 51.40
N SER A 420 40.66 -3.92 50.96
CA SER A 420 41.65 -2.84 51.19
C SER A 420 40.98 -1.47 51.33
N VAL A 421 41.57 -0.54 52.09
CA VAL A 421 41.09 0.86 52.20
C VAL A 421 41.80 1.74 51.17
N ASP A 422 41.06 2.52 50.40
CA ASP A 422 41.66 3.49 49.47
C ASP A 422 42.33 4.65 50.22
N ARG A 423 43.65 4.72 50.08
CA ARG A 423 44.51 5.72 50.74
C ARG A 423 44.42 7.12 50.13
N ASN A 424 43.68 7.30 49.04
CA ASN A 424 43.26 8.63 48.58
C ASN A 424 42.12 9.20 49.44
N THR A 425 41.31 8.33 50.06
CA THR A 425 40.19 8.74 50.95
C THR A 425 40.60 8.79 52.41
N ASP A 426 41.45 7.85 52.85
CA ASP A 426 42.08 7.85 54.18
C ASP A 426 43.55 8.30 54.08
N MET A 427 43.74 9.60 53.79
CA MET A 427 45.07 10.21 53.64
C MET A 427 45.89 10.12 54.93
N ASP A 428 45.24 10.36 56.07
CA ASP A 428 45.86 10.33 57.40
C ASP A 428 46.11 8.92 57.94
N ARG A 429 45.60 7.88 57.27
CA ARG A 429 45.74 6.47 57.66
C ARG A 429 45.17 6.20 59.05
N ILE A 430 44.00 6.76 59.33
CA ILE A 430 43.27 6.58 60.58
C ILE A 430 42.68 5.16 60.65
N PHE A 431 42.35 4.56 59.50
CA PHE A 431 41.67 3.28 59.42
C PHE A 431 42.48 2.22 58.67
N SER A 432 42.19 0.96 58.96
CA SER A 432 42.70 -0.18 58.21
C SER A 432 41.68 -1.30 58.19
N ILE A 433 41.89 -2.28 57.33
CA ILE A 433 40.98 -3.40 57.13
C ILE A 433 41.76 -4.71 57.11
N HIS A 434 41.18 -5.76 57.68
CA HIS A 434 41.69 -7.12 57.58
C HIS A 434 41.37 -7.70 56.20
N SER A 435 42.40 -8.09 55.45
CA SER A 435 42.31 -8.44 54.03
C SER A 435 41.40 -9.62 53.73
N GLU A 436 41.29 -10.60 54.64
CA GLU A 436 40.57 -11.86 54.39
C GLU A 436 39.11 -11.85 54.88
N ASN A 437 38.69 -10.89 55.72
CA ASN A 437 37.36 -10.90 56.34
C ASN A 437 36.62 -9.55 56.34
N GLY A 438 37.23 -8.48 55.80
CA GLY A 438 36.58 -7.17 55.69
C GLY A 438 36.36 -6.42 57.01
N SER A 439 36.95 -6.87 58.13
CA SER A 439 36.83 -6.17 59.43
C SER A 439 37.69 -4.91 59.47
N ILE A 440 37.08 -3.76 59.73
CA ILE A 440 37.71 -2.43 59.78
C ILE A 440 38.14 -2.12 61.21
N PHE A 441 39.34 -1.58 61.40
CA PHE A 441 39.91 -1.23 62.70
C PHE A 441 40.65 0.11 62.68
N THR A 442 40.81 0.74 63.85
CA THR A 442 41.54 2.00 64.02
C THR A 442 43.05 1.79 64.08
N LEU A 443 43.81 2.69 63.42
CA LEU A 443 45.27 2.79 63.50
C LEU A 443 45.76 3.99 64.33
N LYS A 444 44.85 4.89 64.70
CA LYS A 444 45.06 6.13 65.44
C LYS A 444 43.91 6.30 66.44
N PRO A 445 44.06 7.13 67.50
CA PRO A 445 42.91 7.61 68.25
C PRO A 445 41.96 8.40 67.35
N LEU A 446 40.69 8.45 67.75
CA LEU A 446 39.68 9.30 67.14
C LEU A 446 39.51 10.57 67.99
N ASP A 447 38.96 11.62 67.37
CA ASP A 447 38.82 12.98 67.91
C ASP A 447 37.68 13.63 67.11
N ARG A 448 36.51 13.76 67.73
CA ARG A 448 35.27 14.18 67.07
C ARG A 448 35.26 15.68 66.79
N GLU A 449 35.85 16.48 67.68
CA GLU A 449 35.96 17.95 67.58
C GLU A 449 36.88 18.37 66.43
N SER A 450 37.86 17.53 66.10
CA SER A 450 38.67 17.61 64.90
C SER A 450 37.89 17.18 63.65
N SER A 451 37.14 16.05 63.70
CA SER A 451 36.43 15.51 62.53
C SER A 451 35.27 14.56 62.90
N PRO A 452 34.01 15.02 62.98
CA PRO A 452 32.88 14.19 63.43
C PRO A 452 32.46 13.09 62.43
N TRP A 453 32.96 13.13 61.18
CA TRP A 453 32.65 12.17 60.12
C TRP A 453 33.89 11.86 59.28
N HIS A 454 34.16 10.57 59.05
CA HIS A 454 35.15 10.10 58.08
C HIS A 454 34.49 9.29 56.96
N ASN A 455 34.79 9.65 55.72
CA ASN A 455 34.23 9.02 54.53
C ASN A 455 35.34 8.25 53.81
N ILE A 456 35.50 6.96 54.11
CA ILE A 456 36.51 6.12 53.47
C ILE A 456 35.89 5.28 52.36
N THR A 457 36.64 5.04 51.28
CA THR A 457 36.28 4.05 50.27
C THR A 457 37.01 2.75 50.55
N VAL A 458 36.25 1.65 50.58
CA VAL A 458 36.81 0.30 50.71
C VAL A 458 36.71 -0.40 49.36
N THR A 459 37.81 -1.03 48.95
CA THR A 459 37.94 -1.78 47.70
C THR A 459 37.93 -3.27 48.00
N ALA A 460 37.09 -4.02 47.30
CA ALA A 460 37.16 -5.47 47.22
C ALA A 460 37.82 -5.85 45.87
N THR A 461 38.81 -6.75 45.90
CA THR A 461 39.53 -7.23 44.72
C THR A 461 39.53 -8.75 44.67
N GLU A 462 39.31 -9.34 43.49
CA GLU A 462 39.51 -10.77 43.26
C GLU A 462 41.03 -11.11 43.37
N ILE A 463 41.38 -12.30 43.87
CA ILE A 463 42.78 -12.65 44.20
C ILE A 463 43.61 -13.06 42.99
N ASN A 464 42.99 -13.60 41.94
CA ASN A 464 43.64 -14.11 40.74
C ASN A 464 43.74 -13.01 39.65
N ASN A 465 42.68 -12.20 39.51
CA ASN A 465 42.54 -11.11 38.56
C ASN A 465 42.38 -9.75 39.28
N PRO A 466 43.47 -9.09 39.72
CA PRO A 466 43.41 -7.81 40.43
C PRO A 466 42.96 -6.60 39.57
N LYS A 467 42.43 -6.84 38.37
CA LYS A 467 41.66 -5.85 37.60
C LYS A 467 40.18 -5.85 38.01
N GLN A 468 39.68 -7.01 38.47
CA GLN A 468 38.33 -7.14 39.01
C GLN A 468 38.31 -6.56 40.41
N SER A 469 37.79 -5.34 40.49
CA SER A 469 37.73 -4.58 41.73
C SER A 469 36.48 -3.71 41.79
N SER A 470 35.78 -3.75 42.92
CA SER A 470 34.68 -2.86 43.23
C SER A 470 35.04 -1.95 44.40
N HIS A 471 34.35 -0.81 44.49
CA HIS A 471 34.59 0.23 45.49
C HIS A 471 33.29 0.60 46.18
N ILE A 472 33.29 0.71 47.51
CA ILE A 472 32.11 1.07 48.30
C ILE A 472 32.41 2.20 49.30
N PRO A 473 31.53 3.20 49.45
CA PRO A 473 31.67 4.19 50.49
C PRO A 473 31.27 3.61 51.86
N VAL A 474 32.14 3.82 52.84
CA VAL A 474 31.91 3.54 54.25
C VAL A 474 31.94 4.87 55.00
N PHE A 475 30.79 5.24 55.54
CA PHE A 475 30.61 6.42 56.37
C PHE A 475 30.86 6.02 57.82
N ILE A 476 31.86 6.62 58.45
CA ILE A 476 32.19 6.42 59.86
C ILE A 476 31.79 7.71 60.57
N ARG A 477 30.75 7.62 61.40
CA ARG A 477 30.30 8.69 62.29
C ARG A 477 30.97 8.48 63.64
N ILE A 478 31.64 9.52 64.15
CA ILE A 478 32.18 9.50 65.50
C ILE A 478 31.07 9.95 66.47
N LEU A 479 30.93 9.24 67.58
CA LEU A 479 30.01 9.53 68.67
C LEU A 479 30.74 10.23 69.81
N ASP A 480 30.02 11.21 70.36
CA ASP A 480 30.40 12.15 71.41
C ASP A 480 30.68 11.47 72.76
N ILE A 481 31.88 11.66 73.31
CA ILE A 481 32.24 11.31 74.69
C ILE A 481 32.72 12.57 75.41
N ASN A 482 32.17 12.84 76.60
CA ASN A 482 32.41 14.08 77.34
C ASN A 482 33.86 14.19 77.89
N ASP A 483 34.75 14.72 77.06
CA ASP A 483 36.22 14.74 77.20
C ASP A 483 36.75 16.18 77.35
N HIS A 484 36.05 17.18 76.79
CA HIS A 484 36.35 18.58 77.04
C HIS A 484 35.72 19.09 78.35
N ALA A 485 36.29 20.16 78.90
CA ALA A 485 35.81 20.78 80.11
C ALA A 485 35.27 22.20 79.81
N PRO A 486 34.09 22.56 80.36
CA PRO A 486 33.39 23.78 79.96
C PRO A 486 34.16 25.05 80.31
N GLU A 487 34.49 25.88 79.30
CA GLU A 487 35.29 27.10 79.45
C GLU A 487 34.50 28.40 79.22
N PHE A 488 34.98 29.54 79.73
CA PHE A 488 34.33 30.82 79.44
C PHE A 488 34.38 31.14 77.94
N ALA A 489 33.21 31.39 77.34
CA ALA A 489 33.08 31.67 75.89
C ALA A 489 33.86 32.91 75.40
N MET A 490 34.37 33.73 76.31
CA MET A 490 35.35 34.79 76.07
C MET A 490 36.07 35.17 77.36
N TYR A 491 37.19 35.89 77.26
CA TYR A 491 37.81 36.51 78.44
C TYR A 491 36.90 37.60 79.02
N TYR A 492 36.31 37.34 80.19
CA TYR A 492 35.47 38.31 80.88
C TYR A 492 36.27 39.25 81.80
N GLU A 493 36.19 40.55 81.50
CA GLU A 493 36.57 41.63 82.38
C GLU A 493 35.39 42.61 82.54
N THR A 494 35.12 43.06 83.77
CA THR A 494 33.98 43.90 84.12
C THR A 494 34.34 44.89 85.24
N PHE A 495 33.41 45.77 85.62
CA PHE A 495 33.63 46.77 86.67
C PHE A 495 32.52 46.82 87.72
N VAL A 496 32.89 47.03 88.98
CA VAL A 496 31.97 47.35 90.08
C VAL A 496 32.15 48.81 90.50
N CYS A 497 31.04 49.52 90.65
CA CYS A 497 31.05 50.91 91.06
C CYS A 497 31.31 51.06 92.57
N GLU A 498 32.05 52.09 92.99
CA GLU A 498 32.27 52.39 94.43
C GLU A 498 30.96 52.66 95.20
N ASN A 499 29.92 53.13 94.51
CA ASN A 499 28.57 53.37 95.03
C ASN A 499 27.58 52.21 94.77
N ALA A 500 28.05 51.04 94.33
CA ALA A 500 27.19 49.88 94.05
C ALA A 500 26.49 49.36 95.32
N LYS A 501 25.23 48.95 95.17
CA LYS A 501 24.37 48.48 96.27
C LYS A 501 24.34 46.95 96.32
N PRO A 502 24.19 46.30 97.48
CA PRO A 502 24.06 44.84 97.56
C PRO A 502 22.90 44.33 96.70
N GLY A 503 23.09 43.19 96.04
CA GLY A 503 22.12 42.60 95.09
C GLY A 503 22.12 43.20 93.68
N GLN A 504 23.01 44.14 93.36
CA GLN A 504 23.16 44.66 91.99
C GLN A 504 23.91 43.65 91.10
N LEU A 505 23.30 43.30 89.95
CA LEU A 505 23.95 42.54 88.88
C LEU A 505 25.05 43.41 88.23
N ILE A 506 26.25 42.84 88.08
CA ILE A 506 27.45 43.48 87.53
C ILE A 506 27.72 42.97 86.11
N GLN A 507 27.70 41.65 85.95
CA GLN A 507 28.09 40.94 84.74
C GLN A 507 27.28 39.65 84.64
N THR A 508 26.90 39.28 83.42
CA THR A 508 26.51 37.90 83.11
C THR A 508 27.67 37.24 82.37
N VAL A 509 28.04 36.02 82.75
CA VAL A 509 29.05 35.20 82.06
C VAL A 509 28.38 34.00 81.42
N SER A 510 28.74 33.68 80.18
CA SER A 510 28.34 32.47 79.47
C SER A 510 29.54 31.54 79.22
N VAL A 511 29.23 30.27 79.09
CA VAL A 511 30.18 29.17 78.86
C VAL A 511 30.14 28.72 77.40
N MET A 512 31.20 28.07 76.95
CA MET A 512 31.27 27.28 75.73
C MET A 512 31.94 25.95 76.08
N ASP A 513 31.49 24.88 75.45
CA ASP A 513 32.19 23.61 75.41
C ASP A 513 32.41 23.22 73.95
N LYS A 514 33.19 22.17 73.68
CA LYS A 514 33.46 21.72 72.30
C LYS A 514 32.70 20.48 71.87
N ASP A 515 32.40 19.60 72.83
CA ASP A 515 31.58 18.41 72.66
C ASP A 515 30.18 18.82 72.12
N ASP A 516 29.32 17.91 71.68
CA ASP A 516 27.94 18.23 71.28
C ASP A 516 27.03 17.06 71.70
N PRO A 517 26.64 17.02 73.00
CA PRO A 517 25.87 15.92 73.54
C PRO A 517 24.46 15.91 72.93
N PRO A 518 23.83 14.74 72.69
CA PRO A 518 22.57 14.62 71.94
C PRO A 518 21.31 15.36 72.48
N ARG A 519 21.45 16.15 73.54
CA ARG A 519 20.40 17.00 74.14
C ARG A 519 20.81 18.48 74.26
N GLY A 520 22.00 18.85 73.83
CA GLY A 520 22.65 20.14 74.07
C GLY A 520 23.17 20.26 75.51
N HIS A 521 24.30 20.93 75.68
CA HIS A 521 24.94 21.08 76.99
C HIS A 521 24.04 21.74 78.03
N LYS A 522 24.33 21.43 79.29
CA LYS A 522 23.82 22.17 80.44
C LYS A 522 24.92 22.37 81.46
N PHE A 523 25.25 23.62 81.73
CA PHE A 523 26.33 23.97 82.66
C PHE A 523 25.79 24.37 84.03
N PHE A 524 26.58 24.12 85.07
CA PHE A 524 26.35 24.59 86.42
C PHE A 524 27.53 25.42 86.91
N PHE A 525 27.26 26.34 87.83
CA PHE A 525 28.24 27.32 88.32
C PHE A 525 28.29 27.32 89.84
N GLU A 526 29.46 27.03 90.41
CA GLU A 526 29.69 27.04 91.85
C GLU A 526 30.88 27.94 92.26
N PRO A 527 30.88 28.50 93.49
CA PRO A 527 32.08 29.10 94.04
C PRO A 527 33.11 28.00 94.31
N VAL A 528 34.38 28.24 93.94
CA VAL A 528 35.48 27.29 94.21
C VAL A 528 35.49 26.89 95.69
N PRO A 529 35.65 25.59 96.06
CA PRO A 529 35.52 25.10 97.44
C PRO A 529 36.43 25.74 98.50
N GLU A 530 37.51 26.42 98.07
CA GLU A 530 38.40 27.20 98.94
C GLU A 530 37.84 28.59 99.31
N PHE A 531 36.87 29.09 98.53
CA PHE A 531 36.22 30.40 98.70
C PHE A 531 34.67 30.31 98.78
N PRO A 532 34.09 29.40 99.59
CA PRO A 532 32.63 29.12 99.58
C PRO A 532 31.79 30.30 100.10
N LEU A 533 32.41 31.24 100.83
CA LEU A 533 31.84 32.54 101.12
C LEU A 533 32.78 33.65 100.65
N ASN A 534 32.79 33.93 99.36
CA ASN A 534 33.28 35.23 98.88
C ASN A 534 32.44 36.35 99.55
N PRO A 535 33.04 37.27 100.32
CA PRO A 535 32.30 38.32 101.01
C PRO A 535 31.95 39.51 100.10
N ASN A 536 32.50 39.53 98.88
CA ASN A 536 32.39 40.66 97.96
C ASN A 536 31.33 40.41 96.87
N PHE A 537 31.18 39.17 96.40
CA PHE A 537 30.29 38.83 95.28
C PHE A 537 29.50 37.54 95.54
N THR A 538 28.36 37.42 94.87
CA THR A 538 27.50 36.23 94.83
C THR A 538 27.36 35.81 93.37
N ILE A 539 27.59 34.52 93.11
CA ILE A 539 27.33 33.88 91.81
C ILE A 539 25.88 33.38 91.86
N VAL A 540 25.12 33.62 90.80
CA VAL A 540 23.74 33.14 90.63
C VAL A 540 23.65 32.42 89.30
N ASP A 541 23.42 31.11 89.32
CA ASP A 541 23.06 30.33 88.13
C ASP A 541 21.67 30.77 87.64
N ASN A 542 21.61 31.26 86.39
CA ASN A 542 20.37 31.72 85.75
C ASN A 542 19.58 30.56 85.11
N LYS A 543 20.16 29.36 85.01
CA LYS A 543 19.61 28.12 84.41
C LYS A 543 19.37 28.19 82.89
N ASP A 544 20.04 29.13 82.22
CA ASP A 544 20.04 29.37 80.78
C ASP A 544 21.46 29.23 80.18
N ASN A 545 22.31 28.42 80.81
CA ASN A 545 23.76 28.30 80.55
C ASN A 545 24.56 29.60 80.77
N THR A 546 24.02 30.54 81.56
CA THR A 546 24.73 31.73 82.06
C THR A 546 24.69 31.86 83.58
N ALA A 547 25.67 32.57 84.15
CA ALA A 547 25.67 32.99 85.55
C ALA A 547 25.67 34.51 85.69
N GLY A 548 24.76 35.02 86.51
CA GLY A 548 24.72 36.41 86.95
C GLY A 548 25.64 36.63 88.15
N ILE A 549 26.55 37.60 88.04
CA ILE A 549 27.49 37.96 89.10
C ILE A 549 27.02 39.23 89.79
N MET A 550 26.67 39.10 91.07
CA MET A 550 26.04 40.17 91.86
C MET A 550 26.96 40.65 92.99
N THR A 551 26.87 41.95 93.31
CA THR A 551 27.50 42.52 94.51
C THR A 551 26.89 41.93 95.79
N ARG A 552 27.72 41.45 96.72
CA ARG A 552 27.26 40.93 98.02
C ARG A 552 27.25 41.98 99.14
N LYS A 553 28.04 43.05 98.98
CA LYS A 553 28.25 44.13 99.95
C LYS A 553 28.12 45.50 99.27
N ASP A 554 28.22 46.56 100.07
CA ASP A 554 28.47 47.93 99.64
C ASP A 554 29.93 48.37 99.92
N GLY A 555 30.26 49.62 99.64
CA GLY A 555 31.53 50.24 100.07
C GLY A 555 32.78 49.69 99.39
N TYR A 556 32.69 49.28 98.12
CA TYR A 556 33.86 49.05 97.28
C TYR A 556 34.68 50.34 97.16
N SER A 557 36.01 50.26 97.19
CA SER A 557 36.86 51.44 97.04
C SER A 557 38.17 51.08 96.35
N ARG A 558 38.45 51.75 95.23
CA ARG A 558 39.64 51.53 94.39
C ARG A 558 40.95 51.74 95.15
N ASN A 559 40.91 52.61 96.16
CA ASN A 559 42.04 52.93 97.04
C ASN A 559 42.34 51.83 98.08
N LYS A 560 41.42 50.88 98.30
CA LYS A 560 41.64 49.70 99.15
C LYS A 560 41.97 48.47 98.32
N MET A 561 41.28 48.29 97.19
CA MET A 561 41.49 47.18 96.27
C MET A 561 40.96 47.60 94.89
N SER A 562 41.85 47.76 93.91
CA SER A 562 41.50 48.23 92.56
C SER A 562 40.88 47.14 91.69
N THR A 563 41.22 45.88 91.96
CA THR A 563 40.84 44.71 91.15
C THR A 563 40.53 43.53 92.07
N TYR A 564 39.43 42.84 91.81
CA TYR A 564 39.09 41.54 92.36
C TYR A 564 39.20 40.48 91.27
N LEU A 565 39.70 39.30 91.63
CA LEU A 565 39.63 38.10 90.82
C LEU A 565 38.57 37.19 91.46
N LEU A 566 37.58 36.77 90.68
CA LEU A 566 36.53 35.85 91.10
C LEU A 566 36.68 34.54 90.31
N PRO A 567 37.33 33.51 90.89
CA PRO A 567 37.32 32.18 90.29
C PRO A 567 35.94 31.54 90.49
N ILE A 568 35.42 30.95 89.41
CA ILE A 568 34.13 30.28 89.32
C ILE A 568 34.42 28.86 88.84
N LEU A 569 33.98 27.86 89.62
CA LEU A 569 33.99 26.47 89.20
C LEU A 569 32.80 26.27 88.24
N ILE A 570 33.06 25.69 87.08
CA ILE A 570 32.06 25.38 86.07
C ILE A 570 32.13 23.88 85.79
N PHE A 571 30.98 23.21 85.71
CA PHE A 571 30.89 21.80 85.35
C PHE A 571 29.67 21.56 84.45
N ASP A 572 29.74 20.51 83.64
CA ASP A 572 28.67 20.09 82.74
C ASP A 572 27.59 19.24 83.47
N ASN A 573 26.74 18.55 82.70
CA ASN A 573 25.69 17.66 83.20
C ASN A 573 25.81 16.24 82.57
N ASP A 574 26.89 15.96 81.84
CA ASP A 574 27.05 14.76 81.02
C ASP A 574 28.02 13.78 81.71
N TYR A 575 28.52 12.73 81.04
CA TYR A 575 29.29 11.68 81.73
C TYR A 575 30.48 11.18 80.89
N PRO A 576 31.71 11.18 81.44
CA PRO A 576 32.09 11.62 82.79
C PRO A 576 31.97 13.15 82.96
N ILE A 577 31.49 13.61 84.12
CA ILE A 577 31.37 15.06 84.40
C ILE A 577 32.76 15.69 84.43
N GLN A 578 32.99 16.65 83.54
CA GLN A 578 34.20 17.45 83.47
C GLN A 578 34.00 18.78 84.21
N SER A 579 35.09 19.45 84.58
CA SER A 579 35.01 20.74 85.26
C SER A 579 36.23 21.62 85.03
N SER A 580 36.01 22.92 84.92
CA SER A 580 37.05 23.94 84.76
C SER A 580 36.88 25.07 85.78
N THR A 581 37.89 25.93 85.93
CA THR A 581 37.81 27.12 86.80
C THR A 581 38.10 28.39 86.01
N GLY A 582 37.03 29.07 85.56
CA GLY A 582 37.12 30.37 84.91
C GLY A 582 37.32 31.49 85.93
N THR A 583 38.25 32.42 85.68
CA THR A 583 38.49 33.59 86.57
C THR A 583 37.99 34.88 85.96
N LEU A 584 36.92 35.43 86.52
CA LEU A 584 36.39 36.75 86.16
C LEU A 584 37.22 37.87 86.79
N THR A 585 37.61 38.87 85.99
CA THR A 585 38.32 40.06 86.49
C THR A 585 37.33 41.21 86.71
N ILE A 586 37.28 41.76 87.92
CA ILE A 586 36.34 42.82 88.33
C ILE A 586 37.13 44.04 88.82
N ARG A 587 37.15 45.15 88.08
CA ARG A 587 37.80 46.41 88.50
C ARG A 587 36.87 47.26 89.37
N VAL A 588 37.41 48.02 90.32
CA VAL A 588 36.64 48.95 91.16
C VAL A 588 36.77 50.37 90.61
N CYS A 589 35.65 50.99 90.27
CA CYS A 589 35.63 52.22 89.47
C CYS A 589 34.67 53.29 90.04
N ALA A 590 34.99 54.56 89.79
CA ALA A 590 34.02 55.64 89.96
C ALA A 590 32.95 55.54 88.88
N CYS A 591 31.68 55.73 89.27
CA CYS A 591 30.53 55.75 88.36
C CYS A 591 29.64 56.96 88.65
N ASP A 592 28.80 57.33 87.69
CA ASP A 592 27.79 58.37 87.87
C ASP A 592 26.55 57.89 88.66
N ASN A 593 25.55 58.77 88.81
CA ASN A 593 24.29 58.48 89.48
C ASN A 593 23.34 57.56 88.69
N GLN A 594 23.68 57.20 87.45
CA GLN A 594 22.95 56.26 86.59
C GLN A 594 23.65 54.88 86.52
N GLY A 595 24.88 54.76 87.03
CA GLY A 595 25.67 53.54 87.07
C GLY A 595 26.75 53.45 85.97
N ASN A 596 26.93 54.49 85.15
CA ASN A 596 27.92 54.47 84.08
C ASN A 596 29.33 54.70 84.64
N MET A 597 30.30 53.91 84.19
CA MET A 597 31.72 54.04 84.53
C MET A 597 32.29 55.40 84.09
N GLN A 598 32.94 56.12 85.02
CA GLN A 598 33.66 57.37 84.77
C GLN A 598 35.18 57.18 84.78
N SER A 599 35.73 56.46 85.77
CA SER A 599 37.16 56.11 85.81
C SER A 599 37.45 54.94 86.75
N CYS A 600 38.21 53.96 86.28
CA CYS A 600 38.80 52.91 87.10
C CYS A 600 40.21 53.25 87.61
N ASN A 601 40.85 54.28 87.04
CA ASN A 601 42.22 54.64 87.40
C ASN A 601 42.20 55.54 88.65
N ALA A 602 43.08 55.24 89.62
CA ALA A 602 43.22 56.00 90.86
C ALA A 602 43.91 57.37 90.65
N GLU A 603 44.64 57.53 89.55
CA GLU A 603 45.34 58.76 89.18
C GLU A 603 44.78 59.31 87.86
N ALA A 604 44.70 60.63 87.76
CA ALA A 604 44.11 61.34 86.64
C ALA A 604 45.14 62.22 85.93
N LEU A 605 45.04 62.31 84.60
CA LEU A 605 45.16 63.58 83.89
C LEU A 605 44.66 63.46 82.44
N VAL A 606 43.99 64.51 81.97
CA VAL A 606 43.54 64.62 80.58
C VAL A 606 44.74 65.01 79.71
N LEU A 607 45.28 64.04 78.97
CA LEU A 607 46.15 64.31 77.84
C LEU A 607 45.28 64.45 76.58
N SER A 608 45.11 65.68 76.10
CA SER A 608 44.45 65.96 74.83
C SER A 608 45.28 65.34 73.70
N ALA A 609 44.82 64.23 73.14
CA ALA A 609 45.50 63.50 72.07
C ALA A 609 45.50 64.30 70.76
N GLY A 610 46.51 65.17 70.60
CA GLY A 610 46.80 65.81 69.33
C GLY A 610 47.18 64.75 68.30
N LEU A 611 46.33 64.53 67.30
CA LEU A 611 46.54 63.52 66.27
C LEU A 611 47.80 63.85 65.47
N SER A 612 48.87 63.07 65.69
CA SER A 612 50.15 63.25 65.02
C SER A 612 49.98 63.23 63.50
N THR A 613 50.68 64.12 62.79
CA THR A 613 50.63 64.22 61.32
C THR A 613 51.00 62.91 60.63
N GLY A 614 51.85 62.08 61.25
CA GLY A 614 52.14 60.72 60.78
C GLY A 614 50.93 59.79 60.76
N ALA A 615 50.01 59.91 61.74
CA ALA A 615 48.78 59.12 61.77
C ALA A 615 47.80 59.55 60.66
N VAL A 616 47.71 60.85 60.37
CA VAL A 616 46.91 61.36 59.24
C VAL A 616 47.44 60.83 57.90
N ILE A 617 48.77 60.82 57.72
CA ILE A 617 49.43 60.25 56.53
C ILE A 617 49.17 58.74 56.42
N ALA A 618 49.26 57.99 57.52
CA ALA A 618 48.99 56.55 57.53
C ALA A 618 47.52 56.24 57.18
N ILE A 619 46.56 56.98 57.72
CA ILE A 619 45.13 56.83 57.40
C ILE A 619 44.87 57.12 55.91
N LEU A 620 45.45 58.20 55.36
CA LEU A 620 45.35 58.51 53.93
C LEU A 620 45.95 57.40 53.04
N LEU A 621 47.06 56.80 53.44
CA LEU A 621 47.66 55.66 52.75
C LEU A 621 46.74 54.42 52.77
N CYS A 622 46.17 54.08 53.93
CA CYS A 622 45.23 52.96 54.05
C CYS A 622 43.95 53.17 53.21
N VAL A 623 43.40 54.39 53.17
CA VAL A 623 42.25 54.73 52.32
C VAL A 623 42.59 54.60 50.83
N LEU A 624 43.80 55.01 50.42
CA LEU A 624 44.26 54.90 49.03
C LEU A 624 44.48 53.43 48.61
N ILE A 625 45.02 52.59 49.50
CA ILE A 625 45.16 51.14 49.28
C ILE A 625 43.78 50.46 49.18
N LEU A 626 42.82 50.82 50.05
CA LEU A 626 41.45 50.30 49.98
C LEU A 626 40.74 50.70 48.68
N LEU A 627 40.93 51.94 48.20
CA LEU A 627 40.39 52.37 46.90
C LEU A 627 40.95 51.55 45.74
N ILE A 628 42.25 51.22 45.74
CA ILE A 628 42.86 50.35 44.72
C ILE A 628 42.23 48.95 44.77
N LEU A 629 42.05 48.36 45.95
CA LEU A 629 41.40 47.05 46.11
C LEU A 629 39.93 47.06 45.63
N VAL A 630 39.17 48.11 45.94
CA VAL A 630 37.77 48.27 45.47
C VAL A 630 37.70 48.40 43.95
N VAL A 631 38.62 49.15 43.32
CA VAL A 631 38.70 49.25 41.85
C VAL A 631 39.08 47.91 41.22
N LEU A 632 40.02 47.17 41.81
CA LEU A 632 40.41 45.83 41.34
C LEU A 632 39.22 44.84 41.41
N PHE A 633 38.48 44.85 42.51
CA PHE A 633 37.29 44.01 42.71
C PHE A 633 36.15 44.40 41.75
N ALA A 634 35.95 45.70 41.49
CA ALA A 634 34.98 46.19 40.51
C ALA A 634 35.35 45.81 39.07
N ALA A 635 36.63 45.76 38.72
CA ALA A 635 37.11 45.29 37.42
C ALA A 635 36.87 43.77 37.25
N LEU A 636 37.24 42.95 38.23
CA LEU A 636 37.04 41.50 38.22
C LEU A 636 35.55 41.12 38.15
N LYS A 637 34.68 41.86 38.85
CA LYS A 637 33.21 41.67 38.80
C LYS A 637 32.59 42.00 37.43
N ARG A 638 33.34 42.64 36.52
CA ARG A 638 32.85 43.07 35.19
C ARG A 638 33.02 42.03 34.07
N GLN A 639 33.69 40.89 34.32
CA GLN A 639 33.94 39.84 33.31
C GLN A 639 33.02 38.61 33.39
N ARG A 640 32.04 38.55 34.30
CA ARG A 640 31.07 37.44 34.38
C ARG A 640 29.62 37.93 34.48
N LYS A 641 28.96 38.20 33.34
CA LYS A 641 27.50 38.00 33.08
C LYS A 641 27.05 38.53 31.70
N LYS A 642 26.96 37.62 30.73
CA LYS A 642 26.20 37.62 29.46
C LYS A 642 26.15 36.13 29.05
N GLU A 643 25.05 35.51 28.60
CA GLU A 643 23.68 35.96 28.23
C GLU A 643 22.62 34.96 28.75
N PRO A 644 21.32 35.33 28.82
CA PRO A 644 20.21 34.40 29.08
C PRO A 644 19.34 34.11 27.83
N LEU A 645 18.41 33.16 27.97
CA LEU A 645 17.58 32.59 26.90
C LEU A 645 16.41 33.46 26.41
N ILE A 646 16.03 33.17 25.16
CA ILE A 646 14.70 33.20 24.51
C ILE A 646 13.49 33.44 25.45
N ILE A 647 12.57 34.36 25.10
CA ILE A 647 11.13 34.24 25.43
C ILE A 647 10.20 35.17 24.57
N SER A 648 9.26 34.57 23.83
CA SER A 648 7.97 35.15 23.38
C SER A 648 7.99 36.42 22.46
N LYS A 649 6.88 36.96 21.94
CA LYS A 649 5.42 36.74 22.16
C LYS A 649 4.63 37.10 20.87
N ASP A 650 3.43 36.50 20.71
CA ASP A 650 2.12 37.03 20.22
C ASP A 650 2.08 38.22 19.22
N ASP A 651 1.15 38.41 18.27
CA ASP A 651 -0.13 37.83 17.79
C ASP A 651 -0.78 38.98 16.94
N VAL A 652 -2.07 38.89 16.55
CA VAL A 652 -3.02 40.02 16.32
C VAL A 652 -3.16 40.59 14.88
N ARG A 653 -4.19 40.07 14.15
CA ARG A 653 -5.16 40.81 13.27
C ARG A 653 -4.70 41.34 11.88
N ASP A 654 -5.57 41.71 10.92
CA ASP A 654 -7.05 41.58 10.76
C ASP A 654 -7.49 41.68 9.26
N ASN A 655 -8.61 41.01 8.91
CA ASN A 655 -9.71 41.42 7.99
C ASN A 655 -9.49 41.84 6.49
N ILE A 656 -10.64 41.83 5.76
CA ILE A 656 -11.01 42.69 4.59
C ILE A 656 -10.37 42.35 3.22
N VAL A 657 -11.09 42.22 2.08
CA VAL A 657 -12.56 42.24 1.82
C VAL A 657 -12.95 41.48 0.51
N THR A 658 -14.25 41.44 0.21
CA THR A 658 -14.98 40.73 -0.88
C THR A 658 -14.89 41.36 -2.29
N TYR A 659 -15.71 40.81 -3.22
CA TYR A 659 -16.05 41.17 -4.62
C TYR A 659 -15.32 40.30 -5.68
N ASN A 660 -16.02 39.49 -6.49
CA ASN A 660 -16.86 39.80 -7.69
C ASN A 660 -15.98 40.22 -8.89
N ASP A 661 -16.31 39.96 -10.16
CA ASP A 661 -17.49 39.34 -10.80
C ASP A 661 -17.08 38.68 -12.14
N GLU A 662 -18.04 38.47 -13.06
CA GLU A 662 -17.87 38.20 -14.51
C GLU A 662 -17.42 36.78 -14.94
N GLY A 663 -17.96 36.18 -16.02
CA GLY A 663 -19.10 36.61 -16.84
C GLY A 663 -19.15 35.94 -18.22
N GLY A 664 -20.35 35.55 -18.69
CA GLY A 664 -20.61 34.91 -20.00
C GLY A 664 -20.32 33.40 -20.03
N GLY A 665 -21.06 32.55 -20.76
CA GLY A 665 -22.05 32.81 -21.81
C GLY A 665 -21.43 32.61 -23.21
N GLU A 666 -22.08 31.98 -24.20
CA GLU A 666 -23.46 31.46 -24.33
C GLU A 666 -23.44 30.18 -25.23
N GLU A 667 -24.48 29.34 -25.10
CA GLU A 667 -25.31 28.67 -26.15
C GLU A 667 -24.63 27.95 -27.37
N ASP A 668 -25.13 26.88 -28.01
CA ASP A 668 -26.44 26.20 -28.17
C ASP A 668 -26.24 24.65 -28.14
N THR A 669 -27.20 23.71 -28.02
CA THR A 669 -28.64 23.70 -27.66
C THR A 669 -29.01 22.30 -27.13
N GLN A 670 -29.81 22.23 -26.06
CA GLN A 670 -31.13 21.55 -25.89
C GLN A 670 -31.51 20.39 -26.87
N ALA A 671 -32.36 19.39 -26.57
CA ALA A 671 -33.07 18.82 -25.40
C ALA A 671 -34.00 17.67 -25.94
N PHE A 672 -34.59 16.69 -25.25
CA PHE A 672 -34.56 16.07 -23.90
C PHE A 672 -34.86 14.54 -24.11
N ASP A 673 -34.58 13.59 -23.21
CA ASP A 673 -35.33 13.17 -21.99
C ASP A 673 -36.86 12.99 -22.19
N ILE A 674 -37.56 11.94 -21.72
CA ILE A 674 -37.34 11.09 -20.54
C ILE A 674 -37.83 9.63 -20.72
N GLY A 675 -37.58 8.76 -19.73
CA GLY A 675 -37.83 7.30 -19.75
C GLY A 675 -39.30 6.81 -19.79
N THR A 676 -39.58 5.51 -19.55
CA THR A 676 -38.87 4.60 -18.64
C THR A 676 -39.14 3.09 -18.87
N LEU A 677 -38.24 2.24 -18.38
CA LEU A 677 -38.41 0.82 -17.94
C LEU A 677 -38.64 -0.32 -18.98
N ARG A 678 -37.53 -1.04 -19.24
CA ARG A 678 -37.35 -2.52 -19.18
C ARG A 678 -38.25 -3.50 -19.99
N ASN A 679 -37.57 -4.17 -20.93
CA ASN A 679 -37.44 -5.65 -21.06
C ASN A 679 -38.62 -6.48 -21.63
N PRO A 680 -38.36 -7.52 -22.46
CA PRO A 680 -37.35 -7.73 -23.50
C PRO A 680 -38.02 -7.87 -24.90
N GLU A 681 -37.38 -8.55 -25.86
CA GLU A 681 -37.98 -9.01 -27.15
C GLU A 681 -38.45 -7.93 -28.15
N ALA A 682 -37.56 -6.99 -28.43
CA ALA A 682 -37.27 -6.63 -29.83
C ALA A 682 -36.31 -7.71 -30.41
N ARG A 683 -36.20 -8.01 -31.71
CA ARG A 683 -36.65 -7.40 -32.98
C ARG A 683 -36.47 -8.50 -34.10
N GLU A 684 -36.95 -8.46 -35.35
CA GLU A 684 -37.42 -7.40 -36.26
C GLU A 684 -38.57 -7.82 -37.19
N ASP A 685 -39.31 -6.83 -37.72
CA ASP A 685 -39.90 -6.87 -39.07
C ASP A 685 -39.62 -5.52 -39.75
N SER A 686 -38.45 -5.41 -40.41
CA SER A 686 -37.86 -4.15 -40.87
C SER A 686 -38.33 -3.72 -42.27
N LYS A 687 -39.63 -3.46 -42.43
CA LYS A 687 -40.22 -2.94 -43.67
C LYS A 687 -39.86 -1.45 -43.89
N LEU A 688 -39.04 -1.20 -44.90
CA LEU A 688 -38.63 0.15 -45.33
C LEU A 688 -39.68 0.85 -46.23
N ARG A 689 -39.59 2.19 -46.24
CA ARG A 689 -40.45 3.21 -46.87
C ARG A 689 -41.36 2.79 -48.04
N ARG A 690 -42.62 3.24 -47.97
CA ARG A 690 -43.43 3.60 -49.14
C ARG A 690 -43.17 5.06 -49.52
N ASP A 691 -42.99 5.30 -50.80
CA ASP A 691 -43.22 6.60 -51.47
C ASP A 691 -43.88 6.30 -52.83
N VAL A 692 -44.65 7.25 -53.38
CA VAL A 692 -45.50 7.14 -54.59
C VAL A 692 -46.76 6.27 -54.43
N MET A 693 -47.93 6.87 -54.73
CA MET A 693 -49.21 6.17 -54.93
C MET A 693 -49.59 6.14 -56.41
N PRO A 694 -50.14 5.03 -56.91
CA PRO A 694 -51.08 5.03 -58.04
C PRO A 694 -52.53 5.05 -57.52
N GLU A 695 -53.37 5.94 -58.07
CA GLU A 695 -54.81 5.98 -57.75
C GLU A 695 -55.63 4.97 -58.57
N THR A 696 -56.82 4.64 -58.04
CA THR A 696 -57.96 4.00 -58.74
C THR A 696 -57.74 2.63 -59.39
N ILE A 697 -58.13 1.58 -58.64
CA ILE A 697 -58.55 0.29 -59.21
C ILE A 697 -59.87 0.49 -60.00
N PHE A 698 -59.94 -0.01 -61.23
CA PHE A 698 -61.20 -0.30 -61.91
C PHE A 698 -61.45 -1.81 -61.99
N GLN A 699 -62.38 -2.31 -61.17
CA GLN A 699 -62.80 -3.71 -61.23
C GLN A 699 -63.72 -3.96 -62.44
N ILE A 700 -63.38 -4.92 -63.29
CA ILE A 700 -64.34 -5.53 -64.23
C ILE A 700 -64.95 -6.76 -63.55
N ARG A 701 -66.27 -6.71 -63.30
CA ARG A 701 -67.06 -7.85 -62.82
C ARG A 701 -67.22 -8.92 -63.91
N ARG A 702 -67.05 -10.19 -63.54
CA ARG A 702 -67.89 -11.35 -63.95
C ARG A 702 -67.61 -12.52 -62.98
N THR A 703 -68.56 -12.85 -62.09
CA THR A 703 -69.58 -13.92 -62.22
C THR A 703 -69.02 -15.34 -62.30
N VAL A 704 -69.26 -16.10 -61.23
CA VAL A 704 -69.05 -17.55 -61.08
C VAL A 704 -69.87 -18.32 -62.14
N PRO A 705 -69.25 -19.28 -62.84
CA PRO A 705 -69.54 -20.72 -62.62
C PRO A 705 -68.40 -21.38 -61.82
N LEU A 706 -68.59 -22.32 -60.90
CA LEU A 706 -69.26 -23.62 -60.99
C LEU A 706 -68.67 -24.49 -62.12
N TRP A 707 -67.77 -25.41 -61.77
CA TRP A 707 -67.81 -26.84 -62.10
C TRP A 707 -66.67 -27.63 -61.43
N GLU A 708 -66.83 -28.94 -61.37
CA GLU A 708 -65.91 -29.93 -60.80
C GLU A 708 -64.80 -30.30 -61.79
N ASN A 709 -63.67 -30.83 -61.30
CA ASN A 709 -62.53 -31.38 -62.07
C ASN A 709 -62.02 -30.51 -63.24
N ILE A 710 -61.00 -29.68 -62.94
CA ILE A 710 -60.26 -28.93 -63.96
C ILE A 710 -58.94 -29.66 -64.27
N ASP A 711 -58.72 -29.93 -65.55
CA ASP A 711 -57.41 -30.32 -66.08
C ASP A 711 -56.41 -29.15 -65.99
N VAL A 712 -55.25 -29.41 -65.41
CA VAL A 712 -54.15 -28.44 -65.26
C VAL A 712 -53.70 -27.88 -66.62
N GLN A 713 -53.75 -28.71 -67.68
CA GLN A 713 -53.41 -28.31 -69.04
C GLN A 713 -54.33 -27.20 -69.58
N ASP A 714 -55.63 -27.27 -69.32
CA ASP A 714 -56.62 -26.29 -69.80
C ASP A 714 -56.64 -25.01 -68.94
N PHE A 715 -56.32 -25.11 -67.64
CA PHE A 715 -56.10 -23.95 -66.76
C PHE A 715 -54.91 -23.11 -67.23
N ILE A 716 -53.76 -23.75 -67.51
CA ILE A 716 -52.54 -23.05 -67.94
C ILE A 716 -52.71 -22.44 -69.32
N HIS A 717 -53.28 -23.18 -70.30
CA HIS A 717 -53.54 -22.62 -71.64
C HIS A 717 -54.45 -21.39 -71.61
N ARG A 718 -55.45 -21.36 -70.71
CA ARG A 718 -56.32 -20.19 -70.55
C ARG A 718 -55.55 -18.97 -70.03
N ARG A 719 -54.71 -19.15 -69.01
CA ARG A 719 -53.87 -18.08 -68.45
C ARG A 719 -52.80 -17.58 -69.41
N LEU A 720 -52.14 -18.49 -70.13
CA LEU A 720 -51.12 -18.13 -71.12
C LEU A 720 -51.73 -17.28 -72.25
N LYS A 721 -52.92 -17.65 -72.73
CA LYS A 721 -53.68 -16.89 -73.75
C LYS A 721 -54.20 -15.55 -73.25
N GLU A 722 -54.56 -15.43 -71.97
CA GLU A 722 -54.90 -14.15 -71.33
C GLU A 722 -53.68 -13.22 -71.23
N ASN A 723 -52.51 -13.75 -70.85
CA ASN A 723 -51.27 -12.98 -70.70
C ASN A 723 -50.66 -12.55 -72.04
N ASP A 724 -50.63 -13.42 -73.06
CA ASP A 724 -50.22 -13.07 -74.44
C ASP A 724 -51.18 -12.02 -75.10
N SER A 725 -52.34 -11.75 -74.50
CA SER A 725 -53.29 -10.73 -74.96
C SER A 725 -53.14 -9.37 -74.26
N ASP A 726 -52.31 -9.25 -73.22
CA ASP A 726 -52.17 -8.03 -72.43
C ASP A 726 -50.96 -7.19 -72.89
N PRO A 727 -51.16 -5.97 -73.45
CA PRO A 727 -50.06 -5.12 -73.90
C PRO A 727 -49.24 -4.47 -72.76
N SER A 728 -49.61 -4.71 -71.49
CA SER A 728 -48.88 -4.27 -70.30
C SER A 728 -48.12 -5.39 -69.59
N ALA A 729 -48.26 -6.64 -70.03
CA ALA A 729 -47.51 -7.77 -69.48
C ALA A 729 -45.99 -7.62 -69.72
N PRO A 730 -45.12 -8.08 -68.79
CA PRO A 730 -43.69 -8.11 -69.01
C PRO A 730 -43.33 -9.03 -70.20
N PRO A 731 -42.25 -8.75 -70.94
CA PRO A 731 -41.93 -9.47 -72.18
C PRO A 731 -41.46 -10.93 -71.97
N TYR A 732 -41.35 -11.36 -70.72
CA TYR A 732 -40.89 -12.68 -70.28
C TYR A 732 -41.98 -13.41 -69.50
N ASP A 733 -42.06 -14.73 -69.70
CA ASP A 733 -42.92 -15.61 -68.94
C ASP A 733 -42.15 -16.14 -67.72
N SER A 734 -42.61 -15.81 -66.51
CA SER A 734 -42.00 -16.26 -65.24
C SER A 734 -42.89 -17.26 -64.51
N LEU A 735 -42.31 -18.16 -63.72
CA LEU A 735 -43.09 -19.09 -62.87
C LEU A 735 -43.98 -18.36 -61.86
N ALA A 736 -43.56 -17.19 -61.37
CA ALA A 736 -44.37 -16.33 -60.49
C ALA A 736 -45.64 -15.79 -61.16
N THR A 737 -45.70 -15.76 -62.50
CA THR A 737 -46.90 -15.34 -63.27
C THR A 737 -48.02 -16.39 -63.26
N TYR A 738 -47.69 -17.64 -62.89
CA TYR A 738 -48.63 -18.78 -62.85
C TYR A 738 -48.87 -19.30 -61.42
N ALA A 739 -48.24 -18.67 -60.41
CA ALA A 739 -48.47 -18.98 -59.00
C ALA A 739 -49.85 -18.47 -58.54
N TYR A 740 -50.80 -19.39 -58.35
CA TYR A 740 -52.07 -19.09 -57.70
C TYR A 740 -51.94 -19.25 -56.18
N GLU A 741 -51.58 -18.18 -55.48
CA GLU A 741 -51.87 -18.07 -54.04
C GLU A 741 -53.38 -17.86 -53.86
N GLY A 742 -54.11 -18.98 -53.78
CA GLY A 742 -55.50 -18.98 -53.37
C GLY A 742 -55.62 -18.82 -51.85
N ASN A 743 -56.57 -18.02 -51.39
CA ASN A 743 -57.00 -18.07 -49.99
C ASN A 743 -57.47 -19.50 -49.65
N ASP A 744 -57.14 -19.95 -48.44
CA ASP A 744 -57.64 -21.16 -47.79
C ASP A 744 -57.45 -22.48 -48.57
N SER A 745 -56.20 -22.95 -48.63
CA SER A 745 -55.87 -24.35 -48.93
C SER A 745 -55.31 -25.05 -47.68
N ILE A 746 -55.97 -26.13 -47.25
CA ILE A 746 -55.60 -26.92 -46.06
C ILE A 746 -54.95 -28.23 -46.53
N ALA A 747 -53.86 -28.11 -47.30
CA ALA A 747 -53.13 -29.21 -47.89
C ALA A 747 -51.62 -29.03 -47.68
N ASP A 748 -50.95 -30.08 -47.22
CA ASP A 748 -49.54 -30.04 -46.84
C ASP A 748 -48.59 -29.78 -48.02
N SER A 749 -47.39 -29.28 -47.69
CA SER A 749 -46.36 -28.91 -48.65
C SER A 749 -45.88 -30.11 -49.49
N LEU A 750 -45.62 -29.86 -50.77
CA LEU A 750 -45.14 -30.87 -51.74
C LEU A 750 -43.70 -31.31 -51.47
N SER A 751 -43.52 -32.12 -50.43
CA SER A 751 -42.30 -32.88 -50.14
C SER A 751 -42.61 -34.32 -49.66
N SER A 752 -43.86 -34.76 -49.80
CA SER A 752 -44.33 -36.12 -49.52
C SER A 752 -44.78 -36.83 -50.81
N LEU A 753 -43.89 -36.92 -51.80
CA LEU A 753 -44.10 -37.73 -53.00
C LEU A 753 -43.60 -39.17 -52.79
N GLU A 754 -44.13 -39.84 -51.77
CA GLU A 754 -44.06 -41.29 -51.65
C GLU A 754 -45.36 -41.83 -51.02
N SER A 755 -45.89 -42.90 -51.61
CA SER A 755 -47.11 -43.66 -51.23
C SER A 755 -48.52 -43.09 -51.56
N LEU A 756 -49.14 -43.71 -52.58
CA LEU A 756 -50.54 -44.21 -52.60
C LEU A 756 -51.75 -43.26 -52.77
N THR A 757 -52.05 -42.91 -54.03
CA THR A 757 -53.41 -43.10 -54.60
C THR A 757 -53.32 -43.61 -56.05
N ALA A 758 -54.26 -44.45 -56.47
CA ALA A 758 -54.13 -45.34 -57.63
C ALA A 758 -54.36 -44.72 -59.03
N ASP A 759 -53.69 -45.31 -60.01
CA ASP A 759 -54.12 -45.56 -61.41
C ASP A 759 -54.91 -44.45 -62.11
N CYS A 760 -54.22 -43.37 -62.47
CA CYS A 760 -54.57 -42.53 -63.62
C CYS A 760 -53.27 -42.14 -64.35
N ASN A 761 -53.01 -42.73 -65.52
CA ASN A 761 -51.90 -42.29 -66.38
C ASN A 761 -52.15 -40.84 -66.80
N GLN A 762 -51.37 -39.92 -66.23
CA GLN A 762 -51.29 -38.53 -66.69
C GLN A 762 -50.16 -38.46 -67.71
N ASP A 763 -50.52 -38.21 -68.96
CA ASP A 763 -49.57 -37.98 -70.06
C ASP A 763 -48.90 -36.61 -69.86
N TYR A 764 -47.56 -36.61 -69.78
CA TYR A 764 -46.75 -35.40 -69.58
C TYR A 764 -45.97 -34.97 -70.84
N ASP A 765 -46.09 -35.67 -71.98
CA ASP A 765 -45.30 -35.39 -73.18
C ASP A 765 -45.57 -34.00 -73.76
N TYR A 766 -46.77 -33.46 -73.56
CA TYR A 766 -47.13 -32.10 -73.97
C TYR A 766 -46.24 -31.00 -73.35
N LEU A 767 -45.56 -31.28 -72.23
CA LEU A 767 -44.60 -30.35 -71.64
C LEU A 767 -43.35 -30.15 -72.51
N SER A 768 -43.05 -31.09 -73.42
CA SER A 768 -41.91 -30.97 -74.35
C SER A 768 -42.11 -29.82 -75.36
N ASP A 769 -43.33 -29.61 -75.86
CA ASP A 769 -43.71 -28.53 -76.78
C ASP A 769 -43.57 -27.14 -76.14
N TRP A 770 -43.66 -27.04 -74.81
CA TRP A 770 -43.63 -25.77 -74.08
C TRP A 770 -42.21 -25.18 -73.97
N GLY A 771 -41.18 -25.96 -74.33
CA GLY A 771 -39.83 -25.48 -74.62
C GLY A 771 -38.71 -26.16 -73.83
N PRO A 772 -37.44 -25.85 -74.13
CA PRO A 772 -36.29 -26.66 -73.72
C PRO A 772 -36.01 -26.72 -72.21
N ARG A 773 -36.67 -25.89 -71.38
CA ARG A 773 -36.64 -26.04 -69.91
C ARG A 773 -37.69 -27.03 -69.39
N PHE A 774 -38.85 -27.10 -70.03
CA PHE A 774 -39.91 -28.06 -69.69
C PHE A 774 -39.64 -29.44 -70.29
N LYS A 775 -38.83 -29.53 -71.35
CA LYS A 775 -38.33 -30.83 -71.83
C LYS A 775 -37.70 -31.67 -70.71
N LYS A 776 -36.85 -31.09 -69.85
CA LYS A 776 -36.23 -31.85 -68.72
C LYS A 776 -37.22 -32.24 -67.61
N LEU A 777 -38.48 -31.77 -67.66
CA LEU A 777 -39.58 -32.25 -66.83
C LEU A 777 -40.37 -33.35 -67.56
N ALA A 778 -40.64 -33.19 -68.87
CA ALA A 778 -41.19 -34.27 -69.70
C ALA A 778 -40.29 -35.53 -69.66
N ASP A 779 -38.98 -35.37 -69.88
CA ASP A 779 -37.95 -36.42 -69.79
C ASP A 779 -37.88 -37.09 -68.39
N MET A 780 -38.52 -36.52 -67.35
CA MET A 780 -38.49 -36.98 -65.95
C MET A 780 -39.81 -37.59 -65.47
N TYR A 781 -40.94 -37.24 -66.10
CA TYR A 781 -42.29 -37.65 -65.68
C TYR A 781 -43.13 -38.33 -66.79
N GLY A 782 -42.71 -38.26 -68.06
CA GLY A 782 -43.35 -38.90 -69.21
C GLY A 782 -42.62 -40.16 -69.74
N GLY A 783 -41.57 -40.62 -69.05
CA GLY A 783 -40.81 -41.80 -69.46
C GLY A 783 -41.57 -43.10 -69.20
N ASP A 784 -42.21 -43.65 -70.23
CA ASP A 784 -42.80 -44.99 -70.20
C ASP A 784 -41.70 -46.06 -70.08
N ASP A 785 -41.96 -47.12 -69.30
CA ASP A 785 -40.97 -48.14 -68.89
C ASP A 785 -40.67 -49.16 -70.03
N SER A 786 -40.07 -48.68 -71.13
CA SER A 786 -39.73 -49.51 -72.30
C SER A 786 -38.33 -49.26 -72.85
N ASP A 787 -37.31 -49.75 -72.16
CA ASP A 787 -36.44 -50.78 -72.75
C ASP A 787 -35.59 -51.52 -71.70
N ARG A 788 -35.43 -52.82 -71.90
CA ARG A 788 -34.63 -53.74 -71.09
C ARG A 788 -33.57 -54.39 -71.98
N ASP A 789 -32.31 -54.30 -71.59
CA ASP A 789 -31.29 -55.36 -71.76
C ASP A 789 -30.04 -55.04 -70.89
#